data_AF-W2PJH6-F1
#
_entry.id   AF-W2PJH6-F1
#
_cell.length_a   1.000
_cell.length_b   1.000
_cell.length_c   1.000
_cell.angle_alpha   90.00
_cell.angle_beta   90.00
_cell.angle_gamma   90.00
#
_symmetry.space_group_name_H-M   'P 1'
#
loop_
_entity.id
_entity.type
_entity.pdbx_description
1 polymer ?
#
loop_
_entity_poly.entity_id
_entity_poly.type
_entity_poly.pdbx_seq_one_letter_code
_entity_poly.pdbx_strand_id
1 'polypeptide(L)'
;MFAWELEGLKRLKIEAIRWGSSYRVKVRGKTGKIVYVSNLSRPSDRKLVAKQYGISEDKLSTHLSSDYKADPKYRFYSGNHMETHIYENIQPGEFYDKLENVLNCQQKASKVNIAIGYILIIIPKVIKDIKSLINFPKTNNKCPLDILQFDDLEEYFKLAINVYTHDIESGKTERIRQLENNYDTINILSHEKHALYIKDIDMFLSKYQCPKCEWFSLPQRSYETTRKINVRSITEEERCSVDNQPRELLAKMFVYIKSIVAKVFKYNIVKYETLIRKIVEAHGLTGMDIPGAPLGTTYKLKDINQWIEEGKYSSFFDFCDQVSGTRKTDYGKLMQLLKQVPVLGFNSGKYDINLIKNDLFSVLGTDNTVSVIKNPNYMCIAANDMKMLDISNYVPAGTSYSKYLSTYFGGCQCDDKIRWVCGLGKGIFCYEYITDFSVLSRTQIPPQSVFDSKLTGTKISHEDYERVKFVWEHCNMKSIMDLLIWYNDLDVKPFVKAQRELFKRFDLDMFADGVSFPGLSEKVMYQTCFSKLTKPSRKPAASFNFPEHRYLGYIEQDKKADRQFAMTIKHLNELLQKQKYLCGLCYCQLSVEAVSADRINNKLGHQDGNILISCTKCNSARKDMNLKAFRFQKLLRVLIKTYY
;
A
#
# COMPACT_ATOMS: atom_id res chain seq x y z
N MET A 1 37.13 15.45 24.79
CA MET A 1 37.26 14.08 24.27
C MET A 1 36.16 13.86 23.26
N PHE A 2 36.49 13.40 22.05
CA PHE A 2 35.52 13.14 20.99
C PHE A 2 34.72 11.85 21.26
N ALA A 3 33.53 11.73 20.65
CA ALA A 3 32.64 10.59 20.88
C ALA A 3 33.28 9.24 20.50
N TRP A 4 34.05 9.18 19.41
CA TRP A 4 34.77 7.98 18.97
C TRP A 4 35.93 7.61 19.91
N GLU A 5 36.63 8.59 20.50
CA GLU A 5 37.65 8.35 21.52
C GLU A 5 37.01 7.72 22.77
N LEU A 6 35.84 8.21 23.21
CA LEU A 6 35.12 7.66 24.36
C LEU A 6 34.65 6.22 24.12
N GLU A 7 34.17 5.92 22.92
CA GLU A 7 33.78 4.56 22.53
C GLU A 7 35.00 3.63 22.42
N GLY A 8 36.14 4.15 21.95
CA GLY A 8 37.44 3.47 21.95
C GLY A 8 37.90 3.06 23.35
N LEU A 9 37.76 3.96 24.33
CA LEU A 9 38.05 3.66 25.73
C LEU A 9 37.12 2.58 26.30
N LYS A 10 35.81 2.66 26.02
CA LYS A 10 34.84 1.63 26.44
C LYS A 10 35.19 0.24 25.89
N ARG A 11 35.62 0.16 24.63
CA ARG A 11 36.08 -1.09 24.01
C ARG A 11 37.30 -1.69 24.70
N LEU A 12 38.18 -0.84 25.22
CA LEU A 12 39.34 -1.23 26.02
C LEU A 12 39.01 -1.45 27.51
N LYS A 13 37.73 -1.34 27.90
CA LYS A 13 37.26 -1.38 29.28
C LYS A 13 37.93 -0.33 30.18
N ILE A 14 38.26 0.82 29.61
CA ILE A 14 38.79 1.97 30.32
C ILE A 14 37.64 2.91 30.63
N GLU A 15 37.40 3.14 31.92
CA GLU A 15 36.30 3.98 32.37
C GLU A 15 36.67 5.47 32.28
N ALA A 16 35.85 6.23 31.55
CA ALA A 16 35.95 7.68 31.47
C ALA A 16 34.80 8.32 32.24
N ILE A 17 35.14 9.30 33.09
CA ILE A 17 34.20 9.94 34.00
C ILE A 17 33.66 11.21 33.35
N ARG A 18 32.33 11.39 33.38
CA ARG A 18 31.66 12.61 32.89
C ARG A 18 31.99 13.77 33.83
N TRP A 19 32.50 14.87 33.27
CA TRP A 19 32.93 16.06 34.00
C TRP A 19 32.42 17.31 33.27
N GLY A 20 31.24 17.79 33.65
CA GLY A 20 30.53 18.84 32.91
C GLY A 20 30.11 18.35 31.52
N SER A 21 30.42 19.14 30.49
CA SER A 21 30.14 18.82 29.08
C SER A 21 31.18 17.91 28.40
N SER A 22 32.22 17.44 29.11
CA SER A 22 33.27 16.57 28.55
C SER A 22 33.55 15.37 29.45
N TYR A 23 34.27 14.37 28.92
CA TYR A 23 34.76 13.21 29.65
C TYR A 23 36.25 13.33 29.98
N ARG A 24 36.66 12.74 31.11
CA ARG A 24 38.08 12.67 31.53
C ARG A 24 38.44 11.26 32.00
N VAL A 25 39.67 10.85 31.73
CA VAL A 25 40.23 9.57 32.19
C VAL A 25 41.15 9.82 33.38
N LYS A 26 40.96 9.02 34.43
CA LYS A 26 41.75 9.10 35.65
C LYS A 26 43.07 8.38 35.42
N VAL A 27 44.19 9.10 35.54
CA VAL A 27 45.54 8.54 35.37
C VAL A 27 46.47 9.02 36.47
N ARG A 28 47.57 8.29 36.69
CA ARG A 28 48.64 8.76 37.56
C ARG A 28 49.61 9.62 36.76
N GLY A 29 49.74 10.90 37.13
CA GLY A 29 50.61 11.86 36.46
C GLY A 29 52.10 11.59 36.73
N LYS A 30 52.98 12.35 36.06
CA LYS A 30 54.44 12.17 36.15
C LYS A 30 55.01 12.26 37.58
N THR A 31 54.35 13.00 38.46
CA THR A 31 54.73 13.18 39.88
C THR A 31 54.10 12.14 40.82
N GLY A 32 53.42 11.11 40.29
CA GLY A 32 52.80 10.04 41.08
C GLY A 32 51.41 10.36 41.64
N LYS A 33 50.93 11.61 41.49
CA LYS A 33 49.58 12.04 41.90
C LYS A 33 48.53 11.67 40.85
N ILE A 34 47.28 11.47 41.30
CA ILE A 34 46.15 11.22 40.40
C ILE A 34 45.76 12.52 39.70
N VAL A 35 45.67 12.46 38.37
CA VAL A 35 45.28 13.57 37.49
C VAL A 35 44.22 13.09 36.51
N TYR A 36 43.41 14.02 36.00
CA TYR A 36 42.32 13.72 35.07
C TYR A 36 42.60 14.32 33.70
N VAL A 37 42.77 13.44 32.73
CA VAL A 37 43.17 13.78 31.37
C VAL A 37 41.93 13.87 30.48
N SER A 38 41.76 14.99 29.78
CA SER A 38 40.58 15.28 28.95
C SER A 38 40.85 15.24 27.44
N ASN A 39 42.12 15.33 27.01
CA ASN A 39 42.51 15.42 25.61
C ASN A 39 43.44 14.26 25.22
N LEU A 40 42.83 13.18 24.73
CA LEU A 40 43.57 11.99 24.31
C LEU A 40 44.17 12.10 22.91
N SER A 41 43.97 13.21 22.20
CA SER A 41 44.71 13.48 20.98
C SER A 41 46.18 13.84 21.29
N ARG A 42 46.50 14.30 22.51
CA ARG A 42 47.88 14.61 22.93
C ARG A 42 48.69 13.34 23.21
N PRO A 43 49.88 13.16 22.60
CA PRO A 43 50.72 11.97 22.82
C PRO A 43 51.16 11.78 24.28
N SER A 44 51.47 12.87 25.00
CA SER A 44 51.86 12.81 26.42
C SER A 44 50.77 12.21 27.31
N ASP A 45 49.52 12.48 26.94
CA ASP A 45 48.32 12.13 27.69
C ASP A 45 47.92 10.68 27.39
N ARG A 46 48.05 10.24 26.13
CA ARG A 46 47.95 8.83 25.73
C ARG A 46 48.97 7.95 26.42
N LYS A 47 50.22 8.42 26.54
CA LYS A 47 51.27 7.72 27.28
C LYS A 47 50.88 7.43 28.73
N LEU A 48 50.29 8.41 29.40
CA LEU A 48 49.84 8.25 30.79
C LEU A 48 48.67 7.26 30.90
N VAL A 49 47.72 7.30 29.96
CA VAL A 49 46.59 6.35 29.93
C VAL A 49 47.08 4.93 29.61
N ALA A 50 47.91 4.77 28.58
CA ALA A 50 48.46 3.48 28.17
C ALA A 50 49.18 2.81 29.35
N LYS A 51 50.03 3.57 30.04
CA LYS A 51 50.76 3.12 31.22
C LYS A 51 49.84 2.77 32.40
N GLN A 52 48.84 3.60 32.69
CA GLN A 52 47.91 3.40 33.81
C GLN A 52 47.08 2.12 33.66
N TYR A 53 46.66 1.80 32.43
CA TYR A 53 45.77 0.68 32.14
C TYR A 53 46.49 -0.54 31.56
N GLY A 54 47.83 -0.54 31.55
CA GLY A 54 48.65 -1.70 31.16
C GLY A 54 48.48 -2.12 29.70
N ILE A 55 48.31 -1.16 28.79
CA ILE A 55 48.11 -1.40 27.36
C ILE A 55 49.21 -0.71 26.55
N SER A 56 49.58 -1.29 25.39
CA SER A 56 50.56 -0.65 24.53
C SER A 56 50.03 0.65 23.93
N GLU A 57 50.90 1.63 23.72
CA GLU A 57 50.55 2.92 23.14
C GLU A 57 49.96 2.78 21.74
N ASP A 58 50.49 1.84 20.96
CA ASP A 58 49.95 1.52 19.63
C ASP A 58 48.55 0.94 19.74
N LYS A 59 48.31 -0.03 20.64
CA LYS A 59 46.97 -0.58 20.82
C LYS A 59 45.98 0.47 21.28
N LEU A 60 46.38 1.34 22.23
CA LEU A 60 45.54 2.45 22.66
C LEU A 60 45.27 3.43 21.52
N SER A 61 46.30 3.85 20.78
CA SER A 61 46.16 4.81 19.69
C SER A 61 45.37 4.26 18.53
N THR A 62 45.52 2.96 18.24
CA THR A 62 44.69 2.30 17.26
C THR A 62 43.26 2.33 17.78
N HIS A 63 42.95 1.78 18.96
CA HIS A 63 41.58 1.78 19.52
C HIS A 63 40.90 3.13 19.66
N LEU A 64 41.69 4.17 19.89
CA LEU A 64 41.24 5.54 19.99
C LEU A 64 41.10 6.23 18.64
N SER A 65 41.66 5.73 17.53
CA SER A 65 41.59 6.35 16.20
C SER A 65 40.15 6.44 15.68
N SER A 66 39.82 7.50 14.95
CA SER A 66 38.51 7.66 14.28
C SER A 66 38.22 6.51 13.32
N ASP A 67 39.28 5.89 12.81
CA ASP A 67 39.22 4.87 11.77
C ASP A 67 39.27 3.46 12.35
N TYR A 68 39.52 3.32 13.66
CA TYR A 68 39.69 2.00 14.27
C TYR A 68 38.38 1.38 14.67
N LYS A 69 38.08 0.28 13.97
CA LYS A 69 36.74 -0.30 13.96
C LYS A 69 35.71 0.81 13.83
N ALA A 70 35.90 1.70 12.85
CA ALA A 70 34.78 2.45 12.32
C ALA A 70 33.64 1.45 12.15
N ASP A 71 32.50 1.71 12.80
CA ASP A 71 31.28 0.95 12.55
C ASP A 71 31.17 0.89 11.02
N PRO A 72 31.18 -0.28 10.36
CA PRO A 72 31.21 -0.36 8.89
C PRO A 72 30.00 0.31 8.25
N LYS A 73 29.02 0.66 9.08
CA LYS A 73 27.80 1.39 8.81
C LYS A 73 27.91 2.89 9.00
N TYR A 74 28.98 3.41 9.61
CA TYR A 74 29.16 4.83 9.89
C TYR A 74 30.20 5.46 8.96
N ARG A 75 29.82 6.56 8.31
CA ARG A 75 30.71 7.37 7.47
C ARG A 75 30.60 8.84 7.88
N PHE A 76 31.75 9.50 8.01
CA PHE A 76 31.83 10.90 8.39
C PHE A 76 32.54 11.72 7.30
N TYR A 77 31.97 12.88 6.98
CA TYR A 77 32.54 13.82 6.03
C TYR A 77 32.57 15.22 6.66
N SER A 78 33.76 15.80 6.80
CA SER A 78 33.93 17.16 7.31
C SER A 78 34.23 18.11 6.16
N GLY A 79 33.43 19.18 6.04
CA GLY A 79 33.65 20.28 5.10
C GLY A 79 33.67 21.63 5.82
N ASN A 80 34.21 22.66 5.15
CA ASN A 80 34.45 23.98 5.76
C ASN A 80 33.20 24.70 6.29
N HIS A 81 31.99 24.29 5.86
CA HIS A 81 30.71 24.88 6.27
C HIS A 81 29.67 23.86 6.74
N MET A 82 29.95 22.56 6.64
CA MET A 82 29.01 21.49 6.99
C MET A 82 29.76 20.21 7.34
N GLU A 83 29.29 19.54 8.39
CA GLU A 83 29.75 18.22 8.80
C GLU A 83 28.61 17.22 8.57
N THR A 84 28.92 16.06 7.95
CA THR A 84 27.94 15.04 7.57
C THR A 84 28.26 13.73 8.26
N HIS A 85 27.28 13.20 8.99
CA HIS A 85 27.36 11.95 9.74
C HIS A 85 26.34 10.96 9.15
N ILE A 86 26.81 9.87 8.55
CA ILE A 86 25.97 8.88 7.84
C ILE A 86 26.02 7.55 8.60
N TYR A 87 24.86 7.02 8.99
CA TYR A 87 24.73 5.70 9.61
C TYR A 87 23.80 4.80 8.79
N GLU A 88 24.29 3.67 8.29
CA GLU A 88 23.60 2.73 7.40
C GLU A 88 23.16 1.47 8.16
N ASN A 89 21.96 0.93 7.97
CA ASN A 89 21.55 -0.36 8.58
C ASN A 89 21.67 -0.46 10.13
N ILE A 90 21.40 0.62 10.87
CA ILE A 90 21.34 0.63 12.35
C ILE A 90 19.90 0.45 12.85
N GLN A 91 19.71 -0.11 14.05
CA GLN A 91 18.38 -0.33 14.60
C GLN A 91 17.72 1.00 15.02
N PRO A 92 16.39 1.14 14.91
CA PRO A 92 15.70 2.41 15.19
C PRO A 92 15.95 2.99 16.58
N GLY A 93 16.17 2.14 17.60
CA GLY A 93 16.50 2.58 18.96
C GLY A 93 17.91 3.18 19.07
N GLU A 94 18.90 2.57 18.42
CA GLU A 94 20.30 3.03 18.44
C GLU A 94 20.52 4.33 17.64
N PHE A 95 19.64 4.64 16.67
CA PHE A 95 19.72 5.88 15.90
C PHE A 95 19.55 7.11 16.79
N TYR A 96 18.63 7.07 17.75
CA TYR A 96 18.38 8.21 18.64
C TYR A 96 19.55 8.46 19.58
N ASP A 97 20.15 7.41 20.14
CA ASP A 97 21.36 7.53 21.00
C ASP A 97 22.56 8.08 20.20
N LYS A 98 22.70 7.65 18.93
CA LYS A 98 23.78 8.13 18.04
C LYS A 98 23.56 9.58 17.62
N LEU A 99 22.33 9.97 17.30
CA LEU A 99 21.94 11.34 16.98
C LEU A 99 22.12 12.26 18.19
N GLU A 100 21.69 11.83 19.38
CA GLU A 100 21.85 12.59 20.62
C GLU A 100 23.33 12.86 20.94
N ASN A 101 24.21 11.88 20.71
CA ASN A 101 25.65 12.08 20.87
C ASN A 101 26.23 13.11 19.88
N VAL A 102 25.78 13.13 18.62
CA VAL A 102 26.22 14.11 17.61
C VAL A 102 25.75 15.53 17.98
N LEU A 103 24.51 15.66 18.47
CA LEU A 103 23.93 16.93 18.90
C LEU A 103 24.60 17.48 20.17
N ASN A 104 24.86 16.62 21.16
CA ASN A 104 25.46 17.01 22.44
C ASN A 104 26.94 17.42 22.33
N CYS A 105 27.61 17.07 21.23
CA CYS A 105 28.99 17.46 20.97
C CYS A 105 29.14 18.81 20.26
N GLN A 106 28.04 19.44 19.83
CA GLN A 106 28.06 20.75 19.16
C GLN A 106 28.27 21.88 20.18
N GLN A 107 29.36 22.64 20.03
CA GLN A 107 29.68 23.76 20.94
C GLN A 107 29.23 25.14 20.42
N LYS A 108 28.60 25.20 19.24
CA LYS A 108 28.06 26.41 18.61
C LYS A 108 26.64 26.14 18.11
N ALA A 109 25.86 27.20 17.90
CA ALA A 109 24.52 27.07 17.32
C ALA A 109 24.62 26.58 15.87
N SER A 110 24.15 25.36 15.61
CA SER A 110 24.26 24.66 14.33
C SER A 110 22.87 24.28 13.81
N LYS A 111 22.64 24.41 12.49
CA LYS A 111 21.43 23.90 11.83
C LYS A 111 21.67 22.44 11.43
N VAL A 112 20.91 21.52 12.03
CA VAL A 112 21.07 20.06 11.80
C VAL A 112 19.98 19.57 10.86
N ASN A 113 20.38 18.97 9.74
CA ASN A 113 19.47 18.37 8.76
C ASN A 113 19.58 16.85 8.84
N ILE A 114 18.45 16.18 9.06
CA ILE A 114 18.39 14.71 9.20
C ILE A 114 17.54 14.16 8.06
N ALA A 115 18.13 13.33 7.21
CA ALA A 115 17.44 12.66 6.11
C ALA A 115 17.12 11.21 6.49
N ILE A 116 15.83 10.86 6.55
CA ILE A 116 15.34 9.49 6.75
C ILE A 116 14.48 9.13 5.53
N GLY A 117 14.94 8.16 4.74
CA GLY A 117 14.39 7.82 3.43
C GLY A 117 12.93 7.33 3.47
N TYR A 118 12.11 7.92 2.60
CA TYR A 118 10.64 7.82 2.54
C TYR A 118 10.14 6.88 1.44
N ILE A 119 8.84 6.52 1.53
CA ILE A 119 8.11 5.56 0.68
C ILE A 119 7.22 6.31 -0.34
N LEU A 120 7.34 5.99 -1.64
CA LEU A 120 6.57 6.53 -2.78
C LEU A 120 5.69 5.45 -3.42
N ILE A 121 4.41 5.75 -3.69
CA ILE A 121 3.42 4.73 -4.09
C ILE A 121 2.31 5.22 -5.01
N ILE A 122 1.83 4.49 -6.05
CA ILE A 122 2.23 3.22 -6.71
C ILE A 122 1.54 3.23 -8.09
N ILE A 123 2.34 3.25 -9.17
CA ILE A 123 1.99 2.83 -10.54
C ILE A 123 1.65 1.31 -10.62
N PRO A 124 2.23 0.42 -9.77
CA PRO A 124 1.97 -1.02 -9.85
C PRO A 124 0.52 -1.52 -9.65
N LYS A 125 -0.39 -0.76 -9.02
CA LYS A 125 -1.79 -1.20 -8.83
C LYS A 125 -2.59 -1.18 -10.13
N VAL A 126 -2.47 -0.09 -10.88
CA VAL A 126 -3.00 0.03 -12.24
C VAL A 126 -2.48 -1.08 -13.15
N ILE A 127 -1.17 -1.35 -13.12
CA ILE A 127 -0.54 -2.39 -13.96
C ILE A 127 -0.96 -3.80 -13.53
N LYS A 128 -1.12 -4.04 -12.22
CA LYS A 128 -1.59 -5.32 -11.65
C LYS A 128 -3.04 -5.61 -12.01
N ASP A 129 -3.89 -4.59 -12.03
CA ASP A 129 -5.28 -4.74 -12.46
C ASP A 129 -5.35 -4.92 -13.98
N ILE A 130 -4.57 -4.18 -14.79
CA ILE A 130 -4.42 -4.42 -16.24
C ILE A 130 -3.95 -5.84 -16.56
N LYS A 131 -3.02 -6.43 -15.78
CA LYS A 131 -2.60 -7.84 -15.91
C LYS A 131 -3.74 -8.84 -15.67
N SER A 132 -4.78 -8.45 -14.92
CA SER A 132 -5.97 -9.28 -14.71
C SER A 132 -7.02 -9.15 -15.82
N LEU A 133 -6.98 -8.03 -16.59
CA LEU A 133 -7.90 -7.69 -17.70
C LEU A 133 -7.52 -8.40 -19.02
N ILE A 134 -6.31 -8.97 -19.13
CA ILE A 134 -5.79 -9.57 -20.37
C ILE A 134 -5.78 -11.10 -20.22
N ASN A 135 -6.31 -11.82 -21.22
CA ASN A 135 -6.25 -13.28 -21.35
C ASN A 135 -4.82 -13.80 -21.65
N PHE A 136 -3.82 -13.29 -20.93
CA PHE A 136 -2.57 -14.03 -20.73
C PHE A 136 -2.94 -15.37 -20.09
N PRO A 137 -2.28 -16.49 -20.45
CA PRO A 137 -2.54 -17.77 -19.81
C PRO A 137 -2.40 -17.58 -18.30
N LYS A 138 -3.55 -17.63 -17.58
CA LYS A 138 -3.70 -17.21 -16.19
C LYS A 138 -2.59 -17.80 -15.32
N THR A 139 -1.51 -17.06 -15.16
CA THR A 139 -0.59 -17.26 -14.07
C THR A 139 -0.92 -16.22 -13.03
N ASN A 140 -1.35 -16.69 -11.87
CA ASN A 140 -1.42 -15.91 -10.63
C ASN A 140 -0.02 -15.44 -10.21
N ASN A 141 0.66 -14.62 -11.01
CA ASN A 141 2.01 -14.14 -10.76
C ASN A 141 2.03 -12.61 -10.73
N LYS A 142 2.02 -12.09 -9.51
CA LYS A 142 2.45 -10.73 -9.18
C LYS A 142 3.99 -10.68 -9.16
N CYS A 143 4.64 -10.60 -10.33
CA CYS A 143 6.10 -10.39 -10.46
C CYS A 143 6.41 -9.08 -11.20
N PRO A 144 7.52 -8.38 -10.90
CA PRO A 144 8.09 -7.34 -11.77
C PRO A 144 8.45 -7.91 -13.16
N LEU A 145 8.42 -7.06 -14.19
CA LEU A 145 8.81 -7.40 -15.56
C LEU A 145 10.34 -7.36 -15.70
N ASP A 146 10.92 -8.37 -16.33
CA ASP A 146 12.34 -8.43 -16.69
C ASP A 146 12.54 -7.80 -18.10
N ILE A 147 13.67 -7.12 -18.32
CA ILE A 147 14.04 -6.48 -19.60
C ILE A 147 14.06 -7.51 -20.74
N LEU A 148 14.37 -8.78 -20.45
CA LEU A 148 14.33 -9.88 -21.41
C LEU A 148 12.91 -10.27 -21.88
N GLN A 149 11.87 -9.71 -21.24
CA GLN A 149 10.48 -9.92 -21.62
C GLN A 149 9.94 -8.78 -22.50
N PHE A 150 10.81 -7.83 -22.88
CA PHE A 150 10.39 -6.67 -23.66
C PHE A 150 10.17 -7.03 -25.13
N ASP A 151 10.87 -8.01 -25.69
CA ASP A 151 10.62 -8.46 -27.07
C ASP A 151 9.17 -8.95 -27.23
N ASP A 152 8.68 -9.73 -26.27
CA ASP A 152 7.29 -10.19 -26.21
C ASP A 152 6.29 -9.03 -26.08
N LEU A 153 6.65 -7.97 -25.33
CA LEU A 153 5.82 -6.78 -25.17
C LEU A 153 5.80 -5.92 -26.45
N GLU A 154 6.94 -5.76 -27.11
CA GLU A 154 7.08 -4.95 -28.32
C GLU A 154 6.35 -5.59 -29.49
N GLU A 155 6.45 -6.92 -29.63
CA GLU A 155 5.71 -7.67 -30.64
C GLU A 155 4.20 -7.67 -30.37
N TYR A 156 3.80 -7.70 -29.10
CA TYR A 156 2.38 -7.73 -28.68
C TYR A 156 1.70 -6.36 -28.74
N PHE A 157 2.39 -5.30 -28.29
CA PHE A 157 1.86 -3.93 -28.28
C PHE A 157 2.19 -3.15 -29.56
N LYS A 158 2.98 -3.72 -30.48
CA LYS A 158 3.45 -3.04 -31.71
C LYS A 158 4.09 -1.68 -31.41
N LEU A 159 4.92 -1.65 -30.38
CA LEU A 159 5.64 -0.47 -29.86
C LEU A 159 7.09 -0.87 -29.63
N ALA A 160 8.07 -0.04 -29.99
CA ALA A 160 9.48 -0.28 -29.66
C ALA A 160 9.82 0.32 -28.28
N ILE A 161 10.61 -0.37 -27.46
CA ILE A 161 10.99 0.07 -26.10
C ILE A 161 12.51 0.24 -26.02
N ASN A 162 12.94 1.49 -25.98
CA ASN A 162 14.32 1.85 -25.71
C ASN A 162 14.56 1.96 -24.22
N VAL A 163 15.61 1.29 -23.73
CA VAL A 163 16.00 1.33 -22.31
C VAL A 163 17.33 2.04 -22.17
N TYR A 164 17.32 3.10 -21.37
CA TYR A 164 18.48 3.86 -20.97
C TYR A 164 18.86 3.50 -19.53
N THR A 165 20.13 3.57 -19.21
CA THR A 165 20.65 3.59 -17.84
C THR A 165 21.39 4.90 -17.63
N HIS A 166 21.38 5.37 -16.38
CA HIS A 166 22.14 6.54 -15.98
C HIS A 166 22.99 6.15 -14.79
N ASP A 167 24.30 6.29 -14.97
CA ASP A 167 25.28 6.06 -13.94
C ASP A 167 25.51 7.39 -13.19
N ILE A 168 25.13 7.40 -11.91
CA ILE A 168 25.13 8.63 -11.09
C ILE A 168 26.55 9.10 -10.79
N GLU A 169 27.52 8.18 -10.68
CA GLU A 169 28.90 8.50 -10.31
C GLU A 169 29.69 9.10 -11.48
N SER A 170 29.47 8.59 -12.70
CA SER A 170 30.11 9.07 -13.93
C SER A 170 29.28 10.12 -14.67
N GLY A 171 28.01 10.31 -14.30
CA GLY A 171 27.05 11.18 -14.99
C GLY A 171 26.70 10.72 -16.41
N LYS A 172 27.13 9.51 -16.79
CA LYS A 172 27.02 8.99 -18.16
C LYS A 172 25.66 8.31 -18.33
N THR A 173 24.97 8.69 -19.41
CA THR A 173 23.72 8.06 -19.83
C THR A 173 24.00 7.15 -21.01
N GLU A 174 23.65 5.88 -20.88
CA GLU A 174 23.87 4.86 -21.91
C GLU A 174 22.56 4.22 -22.30
N ARG A 175 22.37 3.99 -23.60
CA ARG A 175 21.24 3.18 -24.09
C ARG A 175 21.65 1.73 -24.06
N ILE A 176 21.05 0.95 -23.17
CA ILE A 176 21.39 -0.46 -22.96
C ILE A 176 20.53 -1.41 -23.78
N ARG A 177 19.41 -0.93 -24.35
CA ARG A 177 18.55 -1.73 -25.23
C ARG A 177 17.82 -0.84 -26.22
N GLN A 178 17.77 -1.30 -27.46
CA GLN A 178 17.00 -0.72 -28.57
C GLN A 178 16.54 -1.86 -29.47
N LEU A 179 15.31 -1.76 -29.97
CA LEU A 179 14.82 -2.63 -31.04
C LEU A 179 14.78 -1.82 -32.34
N GLU A 180 15.39 -2.34 -33.41
CA GLU A 180 15.35 -1.73 -34.74
C GLU A 180 14.15 -2.29 -35.52
N ASN A 181 13.04 -1.55 -35.50
CA ASN A 181 11.84 -1.85 -36.28
C ASN A 181 11.08 -0.55 -36.64
N ASN A 182 9.96 -0.68 -37.36
CA ASN A 182 9.13 0.45 -37.79
C ASN A 182 8.00 0.83 -36.80
N TYR A 183 8.08 0.41 -35.53
CA TYR A 183 7.06 0.70 -34.53
C TYR A 183 7.33 2.02 -33.78
N ASP A 184 6.25 2.64 -33.28
CA ASP A 184 6.35 3.84 -32.45
C ASP A 184 7.15 3.54 -31.17
N THR A 185 8.08 4.44 -30.84
CA THR A 185 9.10 4.18 -29.82
C THR A 185 8.79 4.85 -28.49
N ILE A 186 8.92 4.08 -27.41
CA ILE A 186 8.82 4.51 -26.02
C ILE A 186 10.22 4.44 -25.40
N ASN A 187 10.66 5.54 -24.81
CA ASN A 187 11.94 5.62 -24.13
C ASN A 187 11.74 5.50 -22.61
N ILE A 188 12.52 4.64 -21.95
CA ILE A 188 12.49 4.47 -20.50
C ILE A 188 13.89 4.50 -19.89
N LEU A 189 14.02 5.02 -18.67
CA LEU A 189 15.23 4.99 -17.87
C LEU A 189 15.11 3.90 -16.79
N SER A 190 16.04 2.95 -16.79
CA SER A 190 16.21 1.92 -15.77
C SER A 190 17.20 2.41 -14.71
N HIS A 191 16.74 2.56 -13.47
CA HIS A 191 17.56 2.98 -12.34
C HIS A 191 17.13 2.29 -11.05
N GLU A 192 18.06 1.62 -10.36
CA GLU A 192 17.85 0.92 -9.08
C GLU A 192 16.52 0.12 -8.97
N LYS A 193 16.23 -0.70 -9.99
CA LYS A 193 15.02 -1.56 -10.12
C LYS A 193 13.72 -0.82 -10.43
N HIS A 194 13.78 0.46 -10.78
CA HIS A 194 12.66 1.24 -11.27
C HIS A 194 12.80 1.53 -12.77
N ALA A 195 11.67 1.60 -13.47
CA ALA A 195 11.58 2.04 -14.86
C ALA A 195 10.82 3.36 -14.91
N LEU A 196 11.46 4.40 -15.43
CA LEU A 196 10.94 5.76 -15.53
C LEU A 196 10.64 6.07 -16.99
N TYR A 197 9.44 6.53 -17.31
CA TYR A 197 9.09 6.91 -18.68
C TYR A 197 9.72 8.25 -19.05
N ILE A 198 10.45 8.28 -20.17
CA ILE A 198 11.05 9.48 -20.74
C ILE A 198 10.05 10.07 -21.73
N LYS A 199 9.38 11.15 -21.32
CA LYS A 199 8.36 11.85 -22.13
C LYS A 199 8.95 12.57 -23.35
N ASP A 200 10.15 13.11 -23.20
CA ASP A 200 10.86 13.87 -24.22
C ASP A 200 12.32 13.41 -24.17
N ILE A 201 12.75 12.70 -25.21
CA ILE A 201 14.06 12.08 -25.26
C ILE A 201 15.16 13.11 -25.54
N ASP A 202 14.87 14.15 -26.31
CA ASP A 202 15.84 15.19 -26.67
C ASP A 202 16.13 16.06 -25.44
N MET A 203 15.11 16.43 -24.66
CA MET A 203 15.28 17.12 -23.38
C MET A 203 15.99 16.25 -22.33
N PHE A 204 15.76 14.94 -22.35
CA PHE A 204 16.45 14.02 -21.44
C PHE A 204 17.93 13.90 -21.81
N LEU A 205 18.25 13.64 -23.08
CA LEU A 205 19.63 13.52 -23.53
C LEU A 205 20.39 14.85 -23.43
N SER A 206 19.74 15.99 -23.63
CA SER A 206 20.37 17.32 -23.49
C SER A 206 20.74 17.69 -22.05
N LYS A 207 20.06 17.10 -21.04
CA LYS A 207 20.36 17.31 -19.61
C LYS A 207 21.48 16.42 -19.06
N TYR A 208 21.79 15.32 -19.74
CA TYR A 208 22.65 14.27 -19.21
C TYR A 208 23.75 13.82 -20.20
N GLN A 209 24.13 14.71 -21.13
CA GLN A 209 25.27 14.51 -22.03
C GLN A 209 26.62 14.73 -21.33
N CYS A 210 27.63 13.98 -21.78
CA CYS A 210 28.98 13.91 -21.21
C CYS A 210 29.78 15.22 -21.41
N PRO A 211 30.42 15.79 -20.37
CA PRO A 211 31.14 17.08 -20.46
C PRO A 211 32.49 17.07 -21.22
N LYS A 212 32.88 16.00 -21.93
CA LYS A 212 33.98 16.08 -22.92
C LYS A 212 33.54 16.74 -24.23
N CYS A 213 32.23 16.88 -24.47
CA CYS A 213 31.66 17.83 -25.40
C CYS A 213 31.01 18.99 -24.62
N GLU A 214 31.74 20.10 -24.65
CA GLU A 214 31.55 21.47 -24.15
C GLU A 214 30.33 21.89 -23.30
N TRP A 215 30.68 22.24 -22.05
CA TRP A 215 30.41 23.51 -21.33
C TRP A 215 29.05 23.85 -20.67
N PHE A 216 29.13 23.84 -19.33
CA PHE A 216 28.68 24.86 -18.34
C PHE A 216 27.19 25.14 -18.03
N SER A 217 26.91 24.90 -16.74
CA SER A 217 26.17 25.67 -15.72
C SER A 217 24.89 26.44 -16.09
N LEU A 218 23.89 26.31 -15.20
CA LEU A 218 22.99 27.33 -14.61
C LEU A 218 21.86 26.58 -13.83
N PRO A 219 20.99 27.20 -13.00
CA PRO A 219 21.13 28.34 -12.09
C PRO A 219 20.59 28.05 -10.66
N GLN A 220 20.89 28.97 -9.73
CA GLN A 220 20.27 29.08 -8.40
C GLN A 220 18.76 29.39 -8.47
N ARG A 221 17.99 28.76 -7.57
CA ARG A 221 16.91 29.29 -6.70
C ARG A 221 15.64 28.43 -6.67
N SER A 222 15.16 28.27 -5.42
CA SER A 222 13.83 27.84 -4.96
C SER A 222 13.37 26.45 -5.44
N TYR A 223 12.99 25.52 -4.58
CA TYR A 223 12.03 25.69 -3.52
C TYR A 223 12.31 24.80 -2.31
N GLU A 224 12.18 25.41 -1.14
CA GLU A 224 11.76 24.77 0.09
C GLU A 224 10.55 23.86 -0.17
N THR A 225 10.53 22.66 0.42
CA THR A 225 9.43 22.27 1.32
C THR A 225 9.70 20.88 1.88
N THR A 226 9.91 20.85 3.19
CA THR A 226 9.34 19.86 4.09
C THR A 226 7.93 19.49 3.61
N ARG A 227 7.74 18.37 2.91
CA ARG A 227 6.40 17.90 2.59
C ARG A 227 5.88 17.09 3.77
N LYS A 228 5.22 17.80 4.71
CA LYS A 228 4.07 17.26 5.42
C LYS A 228 3.27 16.44 4.41
N ILE A 229 3.01 15.17 4.72
CA ILE A 229 2.15 14.33 3.89
C ILE A 229 0.73 14.90 4.03
N ASN A 230 0.38 15.80 3.12
CA ASN A 230 -0.99 16.24 2.96
C ASN A 230 -1.76 15.09 2.30
N VAL A 231 -2.53 14.37 3.11
CA VAL A 231 -3.79 13.83 2.62
C VAL A 231 -4.60 15.06 2.24
N ARG A 232 -4.55 15.47 0.98
CA ARG A 232 -5.51 16.47 0.49
C ARG A 232 -6.84 15.74 0.45
N SER A 233 -7.67 16.00 1.44
CA SER A 233 -9.09 15.71 1.30
C SER A 233 -9.55 16.39 0.02
N ILE A 234 -10.31 15.68 -0.82
CA ILE A 234 -10.91 16.28 -2.02
C ILE A 234 -11.87 17.41 -1.59
N THR A 235 -12.36 17.34 -0.35
CA THR A 235 -13.19 18.34 0.33
C THR A 235 -12.84 18.37 1.83
N GLU A 236 -12.48 19.51 2.41
CA GLU A 236 -12.41 19.68 3.90
C GLU A 236 -13.82 19.91 4.50
N GLU A 237 -14.86 19.47 3.80
CA GLU A 237 -16.26 19.66 4.19
C GLU A 237 -16.64 18.71 5.34
N GLU A 238 -17.02 19.31 6.46
CA GLU A 238 -17.59 18.63 7.62
C GLU A 238 -19.11 18.71 7.54
N ARG A 239 -19.79 17.61 7.87
CA ARG A 239 -21.24 17.57 7.86
C ARG A 239 -21.77 16.75 9.03
N CYS A 240 -22.25 17.43 10.06
CA CYS A 240 -23.12 16.82 11.05
C CYS A 240 -24.56 16.83 10.51
N SER A 241 -25.21 15.67 10.52
CA SER A 241 -26.63 15.55 10.21
C SER A 241 -27.34 15.14 11.48
N VAL A 242 -28.45 15.82 11.79
CA VAL A 242 -29.24 15.55 12.99
C VAL A 242 -30.70 15.46 12.56
N ASP A 243 -31.35 14.36 12.92
CA ASP A 243 -32.75 14.09 12.61
C ASP A 243 -33.36 13.21 13.72
N ASN A 244 -34.62 13.44 14.05
CA ASN A 244 -35.33 12.66 15.06
C ASN A 244 -35.89 11.35 14.51
N GLN A 245 -35.89 11.16 13.19
CA GLN A 245 -36.22 9.92 12.50
C GLN A 245 -34.94 9.23 12.00
N PRO A 246 -34.61 8.02 12.48
CA PRO A 246 -33.41 7.29 12.06
C PRO A 246 -33.30 7.08 10.54
N ARG A 247 -34.43 6.83 9.86
CA ARG A 247 -34.47 6.67 8.40
C ARG A 247 -34.10 7.94 7.65
N GLU A 248 -34.63 9.08 8.07
CA GLU A 248 -34.34 10.37 7.44
C GLU A 248 -32.87 10.78 7.67
N LEU A 249 -32.33 10.49 8.86
CA LEU A 249 -30.91 10.67 9.14
C LEU A 249 -30.04 9.87 8.16
N LEU A 250 -30.35 8.59 7.97
CA LEU A 250 -29.61 7.71 7.05
C LEU A 250 -29.80 8.13 5.60
N ALA A 251 -31.00 8.57 5.21
CA ALA A 251 -31.26 9.08 3.87
C ALA A 251 -30.40 10.32 3.59
N LYS A 252 -30.34 11.29 4.51
CA LYS A 252 -29.45 12.46 4.43
C LYS A 252 -27.98 12.06 4.34
N MET A 253 -27.55 11.08 5.14
CA MET A 253 -26.20 10.54 5.09
C MET A 253 -25.86 9.96 3.71
N PHE A 254 -26.74 9.14 3.13
CA PHE A 254 -26.51 8.54 1.81
C PHE A 254 -26.56 9.54 0.67
N VAL A 255 -27.42 10.57 0.74
CA VAL A 255 -27.41 11.68 -0.22
C VAL A 255 -26.04 12.37 -0.20
N TYR A 256 -25.49 12.62 0.99
CA TYR A 256 -24.15 13.20 1.10
C TYR A 256 -23.07 12.26 0.55
N ILE A 257 -23.07 10.98 0.92
CA ILE A 257 -22.12 9.98 0.41
C ILE A 257 -22.15 9.95 -1.12
N LYS A 258 -23.33 9.91 -1.75
CA LYS A 258 -23.48 9.92 -3.21
C LYS A 258 -22.89 11.18 -3.84
N SER A 259 -23.03 12.35 -3.20
CA SER A 259 -22.39 13.59 -3.68
C SER A 259 -20.86 13.49 -3.64
N ILE A 260 -20.29 12.89 -2.60
CA ILE A 260 -18.85 12.66 -2.47
C ILE A 260 -18.36 11.63 -3.49
N VAL A 261 -19.09 10.53 -3.67
CA VAL A 261 -18.82 9.51 -4.70
C VAL A 261 -18.71 10.18 -6.08
N ALA A 262 -19.66 11.04 -6.44
CA ALA A 262 -19.63 11.74 -7.73
C ALA A 262 -18.38 12.63 -7.88
N LYS A 263 -18.02 13.39 -6.83
CA LYS A 263 -16.80 14.21 -6.79
C LYS A 263 -15.53 13.35 -6.95
N VAL A 264 -15.42 12.25 -6.20
CA VAL A 264 -14.26 11.32 -6.22
C VAL A 264 -14.14 10.63 -7.56
N PHE A 265 -15.25 10.13 -8.09
CA PHE A 265 -15.28 9.43 -9.37
C PHE A 265 -14.85 10.35 -10.51
N LYS A 266 -15.36 11.58 -10.57
CA LYS A 266 -14.93 12.59 -11.55
C LYS A 266 -13.43 12.87 -11.45
N TYR A 267 -12.91 13.08 -10.24
CA TYR A 267 -11.48 13.28 -10.03
C TYR A 267 -10.65 12.09 -10.52
N ASN A 268 -11.08 10.87 -10.21
CA ASN A 268 -10.40 9.65 -10.63
C ASN A 268 -10.43 9.45 -12.15
N ILE A 269 -11.56 9.68 -12.81
CA ILE A 269 -11.65 9.58 -14.27
C ILE A 269 -10.71 10.58 -14.94
N VAL A 270 -10.74 11.86 -14.53
CA VAL A 270 -9.83 12.88 -15.08
C VAL A 270 -8.37 12.50 -14.86
N LYS A 271 -8.04 12.04 -13.64
CA LYS A 271 -6.68 11.64 -13.29
C LYS A 271 -6.17 10.45 -14.11
N TYR A 272 -7.04 9.50 -14.44
CA TYR A 272 -6.68 8.25 -15.12
C TYR A 272 -7.14 8.20 -16.58
N GLU A 273 -7.63 9.31 -17.15
CA GLU A 273 -8.27 9.33 -18.46
C GLU A 273 -7.36 8.76 -19.56
N THR A 274 -6.11 9.24 -19.65
CA THR A 274 -5.15 8.77 -20.66
C THR A 274 -4.95 7.26 -20.61
N LEU A 275 -4.91 6.70 -19.40
CA LEU A 275 -4.75 5.26 -19.21
C LEU A 275 -6.02 4.50 -19.61
N ILE A 276 -7.19 4.98 -19.15
CA ILE A 276 -8.48 4.35 -19.47
C ILE A 276 -8.65 4.31 -20.99
N ARG A 277 -8.38 5.42 -21.69
CA ARG A 277 -8.42 5.48 -23.15
C ARG A 277 -7.48 4.47 -23.81
N LYS A 278 -6.24 4.34 -23.32
CA LYS A 278 -5.28 3.33 -23.82
C LYS A 278 -5.77 1.89 -23.60
N ILE A 279 -6.39 1.61 -22.46
CA ILE A 279 -6.99 0.29 -22.17
C ILE A 279 -8.11 -0.01 -23.17
N VAL A 280 -8.99 0.96 -23.42
CA VAL A 280 -10.08 0.82 -24.39
C VAL A 280 -9.54 0.64 -25.81
N GLU A 281 -8.53 1.39 -26.20
CA GLU A 281 -7.92 1.25 -27.53
C GLU A 281 -7.33 -0.15 -27.73
N ALA A 282 -6.54 -0.63 -26.75
CA ALA A 282 -5.91 -1.94 -26.81
C ALA A 282 -6.94 -3.08 -26.79
N HIS A 283 -7.91 -3.05 -25.88
CA HIS A 283 -8.75 -4.23 -25.59
C HIS A 283 -10.19 -4.11 -26.12
N GLY A 284 -10.65 -2.90 -26.38
CA GLY A 284 -12.05 -2.61 -26.65
C GLY A 284 -12.98 -2.96 -25.47
N LEU A 285 -14.21 -2.48 -25.54
CA LEU A 285 -15.27 -2.74 -24.56
C LEU A 285 -16.08 -3.95 -25.00
N THR A 286 -15.47 -5.13 -24.97
CA THR A 286 -16.11 -6.37 -25.41
C THR A 286 -17.20 -6.81 -24.43
N GLY A 287 -18.42 -7.02 -24.93
CA GLY A 287 -19.52 -7.56 -24.13
C GLY A 287 -20.03 -6.61 -23.03
N MET A 288 -19.76 -5.32 -23.18
CA MET A 288 -20.34 -4.30 -22.32
C MET A 288 -21.77 -3.98 -22.73
N ASP A 289 -22.62 -3.78 -21.73
CA ASP A 289 -23.98 -3.28 -21.90
C ASP A 289 -23.90 -1.75 -21.91
N ILE A 290 -23.69 -1.18 -23.09
CA ILE A 290 -23.61 0.26 -23.30
C ILE A 290 -25.02 0.73 -23.72
N PRO A 291 -25.63 1.68 -22.99
CA PRO A 291 -26.97 2.16 -23.30
C PRO A 291 -27.10 2.59 -24.77
N GLY A 292 -28.05 1.99 -25.48
CA GLY A 292 -28.32 2.29 -26.90
C GLY A 292 -27.35 1.65 -27.90
N ALA A 293 -26.39 0.84 -27.46
CA ALA A 293 -25.45 0.15 -28.35
C ALA A 293 -25.80 -1.36 -28.48
N PRO A 294 -25.60 -1.98 -29.65
CA PRO A 294 -25.78 -3.42 -29.83
C PRO A 294 -25.00 -4.29 -28.83
N LEU A 295 -25.70 -5.19 -28.13
CA LEU A 295 -25.08 -6.18 -27.25
C LEU A 295 -24.18 -7.15 -28.05
N GLY A 296 -23.09 -7.61 -27.41
CA GLY A 296 -22.18 -8.59 -28.01
C GLY A 296 -21.15 -8.01 -28.99
N THR A 297 -21.14 -6.68 -29.19
CA THR A 297 -20.16 -5.97 -30.02
C THR A 297 -18.98 -5.48 -29.18
N THR A 298 -17.80 -5.39 -29.79
CA THR A 298 -16.60 -4.78 -29.17
C THR A 298 -16.44 -3.36 -29.66
N TYR A 299 -16.53 -2.40 -28.73
CA TYR A 299 -16.37 -0.97 -29.04
C TYR A 299 -14.95 -0.49 -28.77
N LYS A 300 -14.41 0.33 -29.67
CA LYS A 300 -13.07 0.94 -29.59
C LYS A 300 -13.17 2.43 -29.25
N LEU A 301 -12.03 3.08 -29.04
CA LEU A 301 -12.01 4.49 -28.66
C LEU A 301 -12.64 5.39 -29.72
N LYS A 302 -12.48 5.03 -31.01
CA LYS A 302 -13.13 5.73 -32.13
C LYS A 302 -14.65 5.78 -31.98
N ASP A 303 -15.28 4.69 -31.54
CA ASP A 303 -16.74 4.59 -31.44
C ASP A 303 -17.22 5.48 -30.28
N ILE A 304 -16.45 5.52 -29.18
CA ILE A 304 -16.73 6.39 -28.04
C ILE A 304 -16.58 7.86 -28.44
N ASN A 305 -15.50 8.22 -29.13
CA ASN A 305 -15.29 9.60 -29.60
C ASN A 305 -16.40 10.02 -30.56
N GLN A 306 -16.81 9.13 -31.48
CA GLN A 306 -17.93 9.37 -32.38
C GLN A 306 -19.24 9.61 -31.59
N TRP A 307 -19.53 8.81 -30.57
CA TRP A 307 -20.73 9.03 -29.74
C TRP A 307 -20.68 10.35 -28.96
N ILE A 308 -19.50 10.81 -28.57
CA ILE A 308 -19.33 12.12 -27.95
C ILE A 308 -19.57 13.24 -28.99
N GLU A 309 -19.03 13.10 -30.19
CA GLU A 309 -19.25 14.05 -31.30
C GLU A 309 -20.71 14.11 -31.75
N GLU A 310 -21.39 12.95 -31.76
CA GLU A 310 -22.84 12.83 -32.03
C GLU A 310 -23.71 13.36 -30.88
N GLY A 311 -23.11 13.76 -29.75
CA GLY A 311 -23.83 14.29 -28.59
C GLY A 311 -24.58 13.24 -27.76
N LYS A 312 -24.36 11.94 -28.01
CA LYS A 312 -24.92 10.86 -27.16
C LYS A 312 -24.34 10.90 -25.75
N TYR A 313 -23.09 11.33 -25.64
CA TYR A 313 -22.43 11.62 -24.36
C TYR A 313 -21.81 13.01 -24.42
N SER A 314 -21.99 13.79 -23.37
CA SER A 314 -21.47 15.16 -23.27
C SER A 314 -19.94 15.21 -23.11
N SER A 315 -19.33 14.15 -22.61
CA SER A 315 -17.89 14.04 -22.39
C SER A 315 -17.46 12.58 -22.20
N PHE A 316 -16.16 12.34 -22.20
CA PHE A 316 -15.62 11.01 -21.86
C PHE A 316 -15.93 10.61 -20.41
N PHE A 317 -16.03 11.59 -19.50
CA PHE A 317 -16.48 11.35 -18.14
C PHE A 317 -17.93 10.87 -18.10
N ASP A 318 -18.82 11.56 -18.82
CA ASP A 318 -20.24 11.22 -18.91
C ASP A 318 -20.44 9.80 -19.47
N PHE A 319 -19.69 9.46 -20.53
CA PHE A 319 -19.62 8.09 -21.01
C PHE A 319 -19.23 7.10 -19.89
N CYS A 320 -18.12 7.36 -19.19
CA CYS A 320 -17.63 6.48 -18.12
C CYS A 320 -18.62 6.33 -16.96
N ASP A 321 -19.35 7.39 -16.58
CA ASP A 321 -20.34 7.34 -15.51
C ASP A 321 -21.54 6.49 -15.88
N GLN A 322 -22.08 6.66 -17.10
CA GLN A 322 -23.23 5.90 -17.57
C GLN A 322 -22.92 4.41 -17.73
N VAL A 323 -21.69 4.04 -18.10
CA VAL A 323 -21.28 2.64 -18.27
C VAL A 323 -20.67 2.00 -17.00
N SER A 324 -20.51 2.76 -15.92
CA SER A 324 -19.87 2.28 -14.67
C SER A 324 -20.63 1.18 -13.92
N GLY A 325 -21.91 0.94 -14.25
CA GLY A 325 -22.76 -0.04 -13.57
C GLY A 325 -22.54 -1.52 -13.96
N THR A 326 -21.86 -1.80 -15.07
CA THR A 326 -21.83 -3.15 -15.67
C THR A 326 -20.72 -4.05 -15.09
N ARG A 327 -20.91 -4.62 -13.89
CA ARG A 327 -19.87 -5.41 -13.18
C ARG A 327 -19.39 -6.69 -13.86
N LYS A 328 -20.12 -7.19 -14.87
CA LYS A 328 -19.82 -8.48 -15.51
C LYS A 328 -18.54 -8.44 -16.35
N THR A 329 -18.10 -7.25 -16.74
CA THR A 329 -16.88 -7.06 -17.53
C THR A 329 -15.73 -6.56 -16.67
N ASP A 330 -14.53 -6.79 -17.18
CA ASP A 330 -13.28 -6.39 -16.57
C ASP A 330 -13.12 -4.86 -16.54
N TYR A 331 -13.60 -4.15 -17.56
CA TYR A 331 -13.74 -2.68 -17.54
C TYR A 331 -14.74 -2.21 -16.47
N GLY A 332 -15.87 -2.89 -16.31
CA GLY A 332 -16.85 -2.55 -15.27
C GLY A 332 -16.30 -2.67 -13.85
N LYS A 333 -15.46 -3.68 -13.57
CA LYS A 333 -14.75 -3.79 -12.29
C LYS A 333 -13.76 -2.64 -12.07
N LEU A 334 -13.05 -2.21 -13.11
CA LEU A 334 -12.17 -1.04 -13.04
C LEU A 334 -12.97 0.23 -12.72
N MET A 335 -14.08 0.47 -13.42
CA MET A 335 -14.94 1.62 -13.15
C MET A 335 -15.50 1.58 -11.73
N GLN A 336 -15.90 0.41 -11.24
CA GLN A 336 -16.34 0.24 -9.85
C GLN A 336 -15.23 0.62 -8.87
N LEU A 337 -13.99 0.20 -9.10
CA LEU A 337 -12.85 0.58 -8.23
C LEU A 337 -12.60 2.09 -8.21
N LEU A 338 -12.78 2.77 -9.35
CA LEU A 338 -12.63 4.22 -9.43
C LEU A 338 -13.80 4.98 -8.77
N LYS A 339 -14.97 4.34 -8.68
CA LYS A 339 -16.20 4.93 -8.12
C LYS A 339 -16.39 4.63 -6.63
N GLN A 340 -15.88 3.51 -6.15
CA GLN A 340 -16.15 3.03 -4.79
C GLN A 340 -15.40 3.85 -3.72
N VAL A 341 -16.14 4.50 -2.82
CA VAL A 341 -15.61 5.30 -1.71
C VAL A 341 -15.65 4.52 -0.38
N PRO A 342 -14.56 4.45 0.40
CA PRO A 342 -14.58 3.86 1.73
C PRO A 342 -15.31 4.76 2.73
N VAL A 343 -16.28 4.19 3.45
CA VAL A 343 -16.97 4.83 4.58
C VAL A 343 -16.48 4.16 5.84
N LEU A 344 -15.80 4.92 6.69
CA LEU A 344 -15.04 4.37 7.82
C LEU A 344 -15.79 4.60 9.12
N GLY A 345 -15.85 3.55 9.94
CA GLY A 345 -16.28 3.62 11.33
C GLY A 345 -15.22 3.03 12.26
N PHE A 346 -15.30 3.32 13.56
CA PHE A 346 -14.42 2.73 14.56
C PHE A 346 -15.25 1.85 15.50
N ASN A 347 -15.06 0.53 15.41
CA ASN A 347 -15.84 -0.47 16.15
C ASN A 347 -17.34 -0.47 15.80
N SER A 348 -17.70 0.14 14.67
CA SER A 348 -19.08 0.27 14.19
C SER A 348 -19.73 -1.06 13.87
N GLY A 349 -18.96 -2.07 13.47
CA GLY A 349 -19.47 -3.40 13.18
C GLY A 349 -20.10 -4.09 14.38
N LYS A 350 -19.64 -3.73 15.59
CA LYS A 350 -20.16 -4.25 16.87
C LYS A 350 -21.27 -3.37 17.45
N TYR A 351 -21.16 -2.05 17.31
CA TYR A 351 -22.09 -1.09 17.91
C TYR A 351 -23.02 -0.45 16.87
N ASP A 352 -22.54 0.56 16.16
CA ASP A 352 -23.37 1.43 15.31
C ASP A 352 -24.22 0.65 14.31
N ILE A 353 -23.60 -0.26 13.56
CA ILE A 353 -24.28 -1.05 12.52
C ILE A 353 -25.35 -1.94 13.14
N ASN A 354 -25.13 -2.52 14.33
CA ASN A 354 -26.13 -3.35 14.98
C ASN A 354 -27.34 -2.55 15.45
N LEU A 355 -27.14 -1.27 15.81
CA LEU A 355 -28.21 -0.34 16.16
C LEU A 355 -29.03 0.07 14.93
N ILE A 356 -28.37 0.41 13.82
CA ILE A 356 -29.03 1.00 12.65
C ILE A 356 -29.38 0.02 11.52
N LYS A 357 -28.96 -1.26 11.58
CA LYS A 357 -29.05 -2.21 10.45
C LYS A 357 -30.41 -2.28 9.77
N ASN A 358 -31.51 -2.22 10.53
CA ASN A 358 -32.86 -2.36 9.96
C ASN A 358 -33.17 -1.21 9.00
N ASP A 359 -32.95 0.03 9.45
CA ASP A 359 -33.15 1.22 8.64
C ASP A 359 -32.04 1.38 7.59
N LEU A 360 -30.80 0.97 7.91
CA LEU A 360 -29.66 1.00 6.99
C LEU A 360 -29.95 0.21 5.72
N PHE A 361 -30.36 -1.06 5.84
CA PHE A 361 -30.68 -1.88 4.67
C PHE A 361 -31.97 -1.43 3.98
N SER A 362 -32.92 -0.84 4.72
CA SER A 362 -34.13 -0.24 4.13
C SER A 362 -33.81 0.96 3.24
N VAL A 363 -32.87 1.83 3.65
CA VAL A 363 -32.49 3.02 2.87
C VAL A 363 -31.49 2.68 1.76
N LEU A 364 -30.54 1.78 2.02
CA LEU A 364 -29.55 1.35 1.02
C LEU A 364 -30.20 0.57 -0.13
N GLY A 365 -31.20 -0.26 0.18
CA GLY A 365 -31.82 -1.20 -0.73
C GLY A 365 -30.94 -2.45 -0.93
N THR A 366 -31.57 -3.62 -0.90
CA THR A 366 -30.88 -4.91 -1.04
C THR A 366 -30.21 -5.06 -2.41
N ASP A 367 -30.82 -4.51 -3.45
CA ASP A 367 -30.33 -4.63 -4.83
C ASP A 367 -29.03 -3.84 -5.08
N ASN A 368 -28.78 -2.81 -4.26
CA ASN A 368 -27.54 -2.03 -4.32
C ASN A 368 -26.37 -2.70 -3.57
N THR A 369 -26.67 -3.72 -2.76
CA THR A 369 -25.68 -4.40 -1.93
C THR A 369 -24.89 -5.44 -2.74
N VAL A 370 -23.57 -5.24 -2.86
CA VAL A 370 -22.66 -6.17 -3.55
C VAL A 370 -22.35 -7.38 -2.68
N SER A 371 -21.95 -7.12 -1.43
CA SER A 371 -21.45 -8.14 -0.53
C SER A 371 -21.47 -7.65 0.90
N VAL A 372 -21.79 -8.56 1.82
CA VAL A 372 -21.73 -8.32 3.26
C VAL A 372 -20.84 -9.38 3.89
N ILE A 373 -19.85 -8.94 4.67
CA ILE A 373 -18.92 -9.82 5.39
C ILE A 373 -19.13 -9.63 6.87
N LYS A 374 -19.42 -10.73 7.58
CA LYS A 374 -19.70 -10.76 9.01
C LYS A 374 -18.91 -11.89 9.67
N ASN A 375 -18.14 -11.59 10.73
CA ASN A 375 -17.43 -12.59 11.53
C ASN A 375 -16.92 -12.08 12.89
N PRO A 376 -17.63 -12.31 14.03
CA PRO A 376 -19.08 -12.41 14.16
C PRO A 376 -19.78 -11.05 13.96
N ASN A 377 -19.02 -9.94 13.96
CA ASN A 377 -19.49 -8.58 13.74
C ASN A 377 -19.42 -8.20 12.25
N TYR A 378 -20.15 -7.16 11.84
CA TYR A 378 -20.06 -6.66 10.47
C TYR A 378 -18.67 -6.07 10.19
N MET A 379 -17.93 -6.69 9.28
CA MET A 379 -16.59 -6.22 8.89
C MET A 379 -16.65 -5.31 7.66
N CYS A 380 -17.57 -5.61 6.75
CA CYS A 380 -17.73 -4.90 5.49
C CYS A 380 -19.18 -4.98 4.99
N ILE A 381 -19.74 -3.84 4.59
CA ILE A 381 -20.95 -3.75 3.77
C ILE A 381 -20.55 -3.01 2.49
N ALA A 382 -20.47 -3.73 1.38
CA ALA A 382 -20.06 -3.16 0.10
C ALA A 382 -21.27 -2.93 -0.81
N ALA A 383 -21.36 -1.74 -1.38
CA ALA A 383 -22.25 -1.36 -2.45
C ALA A 383 -21.46 -1.02 -3.73
N ASN A 384 -22.17 -0.68 -4.82
CA ASN A 384 -21.55 -0.28 -6.09
C ASN A 384 -20.54 0.86 -5.93
N ASP A 385 -20.94 1.86 -5.16
CA ASP A 385 -20.36 3.19 -5.07
C ASP A 385 -19.68 3.45 -3.73
N MET A 386 -19.87 2.58 -2.74
CA MET A 386 -19.22 2.73 -1.44
C MET A 386 -18.90 1.39 -0.77
N LYS A 387 -18.02 1.45 0.23
CA LYS A 387 -17.66 0.30 1.06
C LYS A 387 -17.58 0.75 2.51
N MET A 388 -18.59 0.36 3.30
CA MET A 388 -18.57 0.60 4.74
C MET A 388 -17.62 -0.38 5.40
N LEU A 389 -16.64 0.14 6.15
CA LEU A 389 -15.54 -0.60 6.75
C LEU A 389 -15.37 -0.18 8.20
N ASP A 390 -14.96 -1.14 9.03
CA ASP A 390 -14.65 -0.89 10.43
C ASP A 390 -13.13 -0.94 10.66
N ILE A 391 -12.55 0.20 11.07
CA ILE A 391 -11.13 0.39 11.32
C ILE A 391 -10.60 -0.52 12.43
N SER A 392 -11.45 -0.98 13.36
CA SER A 392 -11.05 -1.92 14.40
C SER A 392 -10.51 -3.24 13.83
N ASN A 393 -10.93 -3.62 12.61
CA ASN A 393 -10.41 -4.81 11.92
C ASN A 393 -9.00 -4.63 11.34
N TYR A 394 -8.49 -3.39 11.30
CA TYR A 394 -7.18 -3.04 10.74
C TYR A 394 -6.12 -2.75 11.80
N VAL A 395 -6.50 -2.84 13.08
CA VAL A 395 -5.64 -2.59 14.23
C VAL A 395 -5.64 -3.81 15.16
N PRO A 396 -4.67 -3.93 16.09
CA PRO A 396 -4.66 -5.00 17.07
C PRO A 396 -5.97 -5.07 17.87
N ALA A 397 -6.42 -6.28 18.16
CA ALA A 397 -7.63 -6.50 18.96
C ALA A 397 -7.52 -5.78 20.32
N GLY A 398 -8.63 -5.17 20.76
CA GLY A 398 -8.66 -4.40 22.01
C GLY A 398 -8.09 -2.98 21.91
N THR A 399 -7.64 -2.53 20.73
CA THR A 399 -7.21 -1.14 20.54
C THR A 399 -8.39 -0.20 20.73
N SER A 400 -8.33 0.64 21.77
CA SER A 400 -9.32 1.69 22.00
C SER A 400 -9.15 2.85 21.02
N TYR A 401 -10.20 3.64 20.83
CA TYR A 401 -10.16 4.82 19.96
C TYR A 401 -9.07 5.83 20.38
N SER A 402 -8.93 6.08 21.69
CA SER A 402 -7.86 6.92 22.22
C SER A 402 -6.46 6.35 21.97
N LYS A 403 -6.29 5.02 22.10
CA LYS A 403 -5.01 4.37 21.78
C LYS A 403 -4.70 4.44 20.28
N TYR A 404 -5.73 4.32 19.45
CA TYR A 404 -5.63 4.53 18.01
C TYR A 404 -5.09 5.93 17.74
N LEU A 405 -5.79 6.99 18.13
CA LEU A 405 -5.36 8.37 17.87
C LEU A 405 -3.97 8.70 18.42
N SER A 406 -3.67 8.30 19.66
CA SER A 406 -2.36 8.58 20.27
C SER A 406 -1.20 7.89 19.55
N THR A 407 -1.45 6.79 18.84
CA THR A 407 -0.44 6.13 18.00
C THR A 407 -0.08 6.96 16.77
N TYR A 408 -1.00 7.79 16.26
CA TYR A 408 -0.77 8.60 15.05
C TYR A 408 -0.26 10.00 15.36
N PHE A 409 -0.82 10.64 16.40
CA PHE A 409 -0.54 12.05 16.68
C PHE A 409 0.27 12.27 17.95
N GLY A 410 0.60 11.21 18.69
CA GLY A 410 1.00 11.32 20.08
C GLY A 410 -0.21 11.60 20.98
N GLY A 411 0.03 11.61 22.29
CA GLY A 411 -0.98 12.08 23.24
C GLY A 411 -1.28 13.57 23.06
N CYS A 412 -2.29 14.07 23.77
CA CYS A 412 -2.52 15.50 23.85
C CYS A 412 -1.25 16.23 24.32
N GLN A 413 -0.79 17.20 23.54
CA GLN A 413 0.40 18.02 23.84
C GLN A 413 0.04 19.42 24.39
N CYS A 414 -1.23 19.68 24.74
CA CYS A 414 -1.61 20.95 25.33
C CYS A 414 -1.07 21.06 26.77
N ASP A 415 -0.54 22.24 27.10
CA ASP A 415 -0.02 22.56 28.45
C ASP A 415 -1.13 22.71 29.50
N ASP A 416 -2.35 23.02 29.06
CA ASP A 416 -3.54 23.16 29.90
C ASP A 416 -4.66 22.24 29.43
N LYS A 417 -5.30 21.55 30.39
CA LYS A 417 -6.45 20.68 30.16
C LYS A 417 -7.74 21.46 29.86
N ILE A 418 -7.84 22.71 30.31
CA ILE A 418 -9.07 23.53 30.18
C ILE A 418 -9.16 24.17 28.79
N ARG A 419 -8.11 24.90 28.36
CA ARG A 419 -8.12 25.70 27.11
C ARG A 419 -7.97 24.92 25.80
N TRP A 420 -7.77 23.62 25.94
CA TRP A 420 -7.57 22.60 24.93
C TRP A 420 -7.84 22.95 23.44
N VAL A 421 -6.77 23.12 22.64
CA VAL A 421 -6.84 23.57 21.22
C VAL A 421 -6.36 22.50 20.21
N CYS A 422 -5.79 21.37 20.65
CA CYS A 422 -5.05 20.47 19.74
C CYS A 422 -5.89 19.42 18.98
N GLY A 423 -7.16 19.20 19.32
CA GLY A 423 -8.04 18.29 18.57
C GLY A 423 -7.86 16.77 18.82
N LEU A 424 -7.00 16.34 19.75
CA LEU A 424 -6.65 14.95 20.12
C LEU A 424 -7.19 14.38 21.46
N GLY A 425 -8.24 14.94 22.04
CA GLY A 425 -8.60 14.81 23.45
C GLY A 425 -10.08 14.53 23.54
N LYS A 426 -10.47 13.73 24.54
CA LYS A 426 -11.86 13.26 24.63
C LYS A 426 -12.80 14.45 24.79
N GLY A 427 -13.85 14.47 23.96
CA GLY A 427 -15.00 15.32 24.17
C GLY A 427 -15.76 14.90 25.42
N ILE A 428 -16.48 15.84 26.01
CA ILE A 428 -17.32 15.62 27.20
C ILE A 428 -18.75 15.92 26.78
N PHE A 429 -19.67 14.98 27.02
CA PHE A 429 -21.07 15.12 26.65
C PHE A 429 -22.00 14.52 27.70
N CYS A 430 -23.18 15.13 27.88
CA CYS A 430 -24.17 14.75 28.87
C CYS A 430 -25.15 13.71 28.33
N TYR A 431 -24.68 12.48 28.08
CA TYR A 431 -25.46 11.43 27.38
C TYR A 431 -26.84 11.19 28.01
N GLU A 432 -26.89 11.07 29.33
CA GLU A 432 -28.11 10.71 30.05
C GLU A 432 -29.09 11.87 30.21
N TYR A 433 -28.63 13.10 29.91
CA TYR A 433 -29.48 14.27 29.88
C TYR A 433 -30.36 14.32 28.62
N ILE A 434 -29.93 13.62 27.56
CA ILE A 434 -30.66 13.57 26.29
C ILE A 434 -31.76 12.51 26.38
N THR A 435 -32.88 12.87 27.02
CA THR A 435 -34.08 12.02 27.12
C THR A 435 -34.99 12.13 25.91
N ASP A 436 -34.92 13.25 25.21
CA ASP A 436 -35.75 13.56 24.06
C ASP A 436 -35.04 14.60 23.16
N PHE A 437 -35.48 14.69 21.91
CA PHE A 437 -34.83 15.54 20.91
C PHE A 437 -34.95 17.04 21.22
N SER A 438 -35.96 17.46 22.00
CA SER A 438 -36.17 18.87 22.35
C SER A 438 -35.08 19.39 23.28
N VAL A 439 -34.45 18.52 24.08
CA VAL A 439 -33.31 18.86 24.93
C VAL A 439 -32.17 19.48 24.13
N LEU A 440 -31.92 19.01 22.91
CA LEU A 440 -30.86 19.53 22.05
C LEU A 440 -31.06 21.01 21.68
N SER A 441 -32.29 21.51 21.73
CA SER A 441 -32.62 22.91 21.42
C SER A 441 -32.45 23.85 22.63
N ARG A 442 -32.16 23.32 23.82
CA ARG A 442 -31.95 24.15 25.03
C ARG A 442 -30.69 24.99 24.87
N THR A 443 -30.76 26.24 25.32
CA THR A 443 -29.75 27.28 25.09
C THR A 443 -28.83 27.54 26.28
N GLN A 444 -29.02 26.82 27.38
CA GLN A 444 -28.20 26.94 28.58
C GLN A 444 -27.20 25.79 28.69
N ILE A 445 -26.03 26.09 29.25
CA ILE A 445 -25.03 25.07 29.60
C ILE A 445 -25.67 24.07 30.57
N PRO A 446 -25.63 22.76 30.29
CA PRO A 446 -26.19 21.77 31.19
C PRO A 446 -25.47 21.81 32.55
N PRO A 447 -26.19 21.64 33.68
CA PRO A 447 -25.56 21.65 35.00
C PRO A 447 -24.57 20.49 35.18
N GLN A 448 -23.54 20.67 36.01
CA GLN A 448 -22.46 19.69 36.20
C GLN A 448 -22.97 18.26 36.50
N SER A 449 -24.01 18.14 37.31
CA SER A 449 -24.56 16.84 37.73
C SER A 449 -25.12 15.99 36.59
N VAL A 450 -25.45 16.58 35.44
CA VAL A 450 -26.03 15.83 34.31
C VAL A 450 -24.97 15.21 33.39
N PHE A 451 -23.68 15.43 33.69
CA PHE A 451 -22.55 14.77 33.01
C PHE A 451 -22.06 13.51 33.72
N ASP A 452 -22.65 13.17 34.88
CA ASP A 452 -22.35 11.93 35.59
C ASP A 452 -22.80 10.71 34.75
N SER A 453 -22.01 9.65 34.77
CA SER A 453 -22.27 8.41 34.03
C SER A 453 -22.75 7.32 34.96
N LYS A 454 -24.02 6.90 34.85
CA LYS A 454 -24.57 5.73 35.55
C LYS A 454 -23.98 4.44 35.04
N LEU A 455 -23.61 4.36 33.76
CA LEU A 455 -23.01 3.17 33.15
C LEU A 455 -21.68 2.81 33.82
N THR A 456 -20.85 3.81 34.13
CA THR A 456 -19.53 3.63 34.77
C THR A 456 -19.53 3.95 36.26
N GLY A 457 -20.62 4.50 36.79
CA GLY A 457 -20.70 4.96 38.18
C GLY A 457 -19.75 6.11 38.51
N THR A 458 -19.35 6.90 37.50
CA THR A 458 -18.33 7.96 37.64
C THR A 458 -18.96 9.34 37.58
N LYS A 459 -18.50 10.24 38.45
CA LYS A 459 -18.86 11.66 38.42
C LYS A 459 -17.89 12.46 37.55
N ILE A 460 -18.37 13.54 36.94
CA ILE A 460 -17.50 14.47 36.22
C ILE A 460 -16.60 15.23 37.19
N SER A 461 -15.33 15.45 36.83
CA SER A 461 -14.42 16.27 37.63
C SER A 461 -14.74 17.76 37.49
N HIS A 462 -14.30 18.57 38.46
CA HIS A 462 -14.45 20.03 38.36
C HIS A 462 -13.67 20.58 37.15
N GLU A 463 -12.45 20.09 36.91
CA GLU A 463 -11.62 20.46 35.74
C GLU A 463 -12.33 20.17 34.41
N ASP A 464 -12.96 19.01 34.28
CA ASP A 464 -13.69 18.61 33.06
C ASP A 464 -14.94 19.47 32.86
N TYR A 465 -15.64 19.86 33.93
CA TYR A 465 -16.79 20.74 33.80
C TYR A 465 -16.40 22.18 33.45
N GLU A 466 -15.31 22.71 34.05
CA GLU A 466 -14.76 24.01 33.64
C GLU A 466 -14.34 24.02 32.16
N ARG A 467 -13.83 22.88 31.65
CA ARG A 467 -13.57 22.71 30.22
C ARG A 467 -14.83 22.81 29.36
N VAL A 468 -15.95 22.20 29.80
CA VAL A 468 -17.23 22.33 29.08
C VAL A 468 -17.69 23.79 29.02
N LYS A 469 -17.61 24.54 30.13
CA LYS A 469 -17.94 25.97 30.15
C LYS A 469 -17.06 26.77 29.20
N PHE A 470 -15.74 26.56 29.28
CA PHE A 470 -14.77 27.23 28.41
C PHE A 470 -15.11 26.99 26.94
N VAL A 471 -15.33 25.75 26.53
CA VAL A 471 -15.64 25.39 25.14
C VAL A 471 -16.98 25.99 24.70
N TRP A 472 -18.00 25.96 25.55
CA TRP A 472 -19.30 26.54 25.26
C TRP A 472 -19.18 28.03 24.92
N GLU A 473 -18.46 28.79 25.74
CA GLU A 473 -18.22 30.22 25.53
C GLU A 473 -17.29 30.46 24.34
N HIS A 474 -16.16 29.75 24.26
CA HIS A 474 -15.14 29.93 23.22
C HIS A 474 -15.66 29.61 21.81
N CYS A 475 -16.46 28.56 21.67
CA CYS A 475 -17.10 28.19 20.40
C CYS A 475 -18.42 28.94 20.16
N ASN A 476 -18.82 29.85 21.05
CA ASN A 476 -20.07 30.62 20.97
C ASN A 476 -21.30 29.71 20.74
N MET A 477 -21.38 28.61 21.51
CA MET A 477 -22.45 27.63 21.41
C MET A 477 -23.78 28.25 21.82
N LYS A 478 -24.80 28.06 20.99
CA LYS A 478 -26.15 28.60 21.21
C LYS A 478 -27.07 27.56 21.83
N SER A 479 -26.73 26.29 21.73
CA SER A 479 -27.58 25.18 22.13
C SER A 479 -26.79 23.92 22.48
N ILE A 480 -27.45 22.98 23.16
CA ILE A 480 -26.89 21.65 23.43
C ILE A 480 -26.59 20.91 22.11
N MET A 481 -27.30 21.22 21.02
CA MET A 481 -27.00 20.74 19.68
C MET A 481 -25.57 21.12 19.23
N ASP A 482 -25.15 22.36 19.50
CA ASP A 482 -23.79 22.82 19.13
C ASP A 482 -22.73 22.06 19.93
N LEU A 483 -23.02 21.74 21.20
CA LEU A 483 -22.16 20.91 22.03
C LEU A 483 -22.08 19.46 21.51
N LEU A 484 -23.19 18.90 21.02
CA LEU A 484 -23.22 17.57 20.39
C LEU A 484 -22.40 17.55 19.08
N ILE A 485 -22.55 18.58 18.24
CA ILE A 485 -21.79 18.73 17.00
C ILE A 485 -20.29 18.78 17.33
N TRP A 486 -19.89 19.65 18.25
CA TRP A 486 -18.50 19.76 18.69
C TRP A 486 -17.96 18.43 19.23
N TYR A 487 -18.72 17.75 20.09
CA TYR A 487 -18.34 16.44 20.63
C TYR A 487 -18.07 15.42 19.52
N ASN A 488 -18.98 15.30 18.55
CA ASN A 488 -18.83 14.37 17.44
C ASN A 488 -17.67 14.74 16.51
N ASP A 489 -17.48 16.04 16.27
CA ASP A 489 -16.40 16.56 15.44
C ASP A 489 -15.01 16.28 16.06
N LEU A 490 -14.90 16.29 17.40
CA LEU A 490 -13.68 15.89 18.09
C LEU A 490 -13.31 14.43 17.88
N ASP A 491 -14.28 13.56 17.62
CA ASP A 491 -13.99 12.19 17.23
C ASP A 491 -13.73 12.10 15.72
N VAL A 492 -14.56 12.69 14.87
CA VAL A 492 -14.47 12.48 13.41
C VAL A 492 -13.21 13.14 12.79
N LYS A 493 -12.87 14.36 13.16
CA LYS A 493 -11.74 15.09 12.54
C LYS A 493 -10.39 14.39 12.72
N PRO A 494 -9.96 14.02 13.94
CA PRO A 494 -8.71 13.30 14.11
C PRO A 494 -8.80 11.89 13.55
N PHE A 495 -9.98 11.24 13.53
CA PHE A 495 -10.15 9.92 12.92
C PHE A 495 -9.83 9.91 11.42
N VAL A 496 -10.34 10.89 10.67
CA VAL A 496 -10.09 11.03 9.24
C VAL A 496 -8.62 11.39 8.97
N LYS A 497 -8.00 12.19 9.85
CA LYS A 497 -6.57 12.51 9.74
C LYS A 497 -5.67 11.32 10.10
N ALA A 498 -6.12 10.43 11.00
CA ALA A 498 -5.37 9.29 11.51
C ALA A 498 -5.35 8.10 10.53
N GLN A 499 -5.18 8.34 9.24
CA GLN A 499 -5.16 7.28 8.24
C GLN A 499 -3.73 7.00 7.80
N ARG A 500 -3.30 5.73 7.96
CA ARG A 500 -1.98 5.28 7.54
C ARG A 500 -2.05 4.48 6.26
N GLU A 501 -1.18 4.87 5.37
CA GLU A 501 -0.78 4.08 4.23
C GLU A 501 0.24 2.99 4.66
N LEU A 502 -0.13 2.12 5.59
CA LEU A 502 0.80 1.11 6.16
C LEU A 502 1.17 0.03 5.15
N PHE A 503 0.18 -0.43 4.39
CA PHE A 503 0.31 -1.49 3.40
C PHE A 503 0.75 -1.00 2.03
N LYS A 504 0.86 0.31 1.93
CA LYS A 504 1.33 1.02 0.77
C LYS A 504 2.64 0.35 0.30
N ARG A 505 3.65 0.18 1.17
CA ARG A 505 4.98 -0.37 0.81
C ARG A 505 4.97 -1.73 0.11
N PHE A 506 3.82 -2.40 0.11
CA PHE A 506 3.59 -3.69 -0.52
C PHE A 506 2.68 -3.62 -1.76
N ASP A 507 2.44 -2.45 -2.36
CA ASP A 507 1.53 -2.33 -3.51
C ASP A 507 0.07 -2.70 -3.18
N LEU A 508 -0.33 -2.40 -1.95
CA LEU A 508 -1.69 -2.65 -1.46
C LEU A 508 -2.32 -1.35 -0.97
N ASP A 509 -3.55 -1.14 -1.41
CA ASP A 509 -4.46 -0.15 -0.83
C ASP A 509 -5.19 -0.80 0.33
N MET A 510 -5.12 -0.19 1.51
CA MET A 510 -5.64 -0.80 2.72
C MET A 510 -7.14 -1.12 2.63
N PHE A 511 -7.95 -0.25 2.03
CA PHE A 511 -9.41 -0.35 2.05
C PHE A 511 -9.99 -1.07 0.83
N ALA A 512 -9.31 -0.97 -0.31
CA ALA A 512 -9.69 -1.68 -1.51
C ALA A 512 -9.17 -3.13 -1.50
N ASP A 513 -7.91 -3.35 -1.10
CA ASP A 513 -7.32 -4.69 -1.11
C ASP A 513 -7.70 -5.53 0.13
N GLY A 514 -8.11 -4.91 1.23
CA GLY A 514 -8.43 -5.61 2.48
C GLY A 514 -9.84 -5.33 2.98
N VAL A 515 -10.33 -6.20 3.85
CA VAL A 515 -11.39 -5.86 4.81
C VAL A 515 -10.90 -5.98 6.26
N SER A 516 -9.63 -6.39 6.44
CA SER A 516 -8.99 -6.60 7.73
C SER A 516 -7.47 -6.65 7.61
N PHE A 517 -6.78 -6.42 8.71
CA PHE A 517 -5.33 -6.53 8.82
C PHE A 517 -4.82 -7.95 8.48
N PRO A 518 -5.43 -9.06 8.96
CA PRO A 518 -5.04 -10.40 8.53
C PRO A 518 -5.18 -10.61 7.02
N GLY A 519 -6.27 -10.14 6.40
CA GLY A 519 -6.47 -10.29 4.95
C GLY A 519 -5.43 -9.52 4.12
N LEU A 520 -5.01 -8.33 4.58
CA LEU A 520 -3.92 -7.58 3.96
C LEU A 520 -2.57 -8.28 4.18
N SER A 521 -2.33 -8.76 5.40
CA SER A 521 -1.10 -9.50 5.75
C SER A 521 -0.95 -10.78 4.93
N GLU A 522 -2.05 -11.50 4.70
CA GLU A 522 -2.09 -12.67 3.82
C GLU A 522 -1.70 -12.30 2.38
N LYS A 523 -2.19 -11.17 1.87
CA LYS A 523 -1.80 -10.66 0.54
C LYS A 523 -0.31 -10.32 0.45
N VAL A 524 0.27 -9.74 1.51
CA VAL A 524 1.71 -9.45 1.60
C VAL A 524 2.53 -10.73 1.66
N MET A 525 2.09 -11.70 2.47
CA MET A 525 2.71 -13.03 2.56
C MET A 525 2.75 -13.67 1.18
N TYR A 526 1.61 -13.70 0.47
CA TYR A 526 1.56 -14.22 -0.90
C TYR A 526 2.53 -13.47 -1.83
N GLN A 527 2.57 -12.14 -1.83
CA GLN A 527 3.54 -11.39 -2.66
C GLN A 527 4.98 -11.81 -2.38
N THR A 528 5.33 -11.95 -1.10
CA THR A 528 6.69 -12.28 -0.68
C THR A 528 7.05 -13.73 -1.03
N CYS A 529 6.17 -14.69 -0.70
CA CYS A 529 6.43 -16.10 -0.95
C CYS A 529 6.40 -16.44 -2.46
N PHE A 530 5.47 -15.87 -3.24
CA PHE A 530 5.37 -16.14 -4.66
C PHE A 530 6.54 -15.57 -5.47
N SER A 531 7.16 -14.47 -5.03
CA SER A 531 8.35 -13.91 -5.69
C SER A 531 9.55 -14.86 -5.71
N LYS A 532 9.60 -15.80 -4.76
CA LYS A 532 10.68 -16.78 -4.58
C LYS A 532 10.36 -18.15 -5.18
N LEU A 533 9.13 -18.36 -5.69
CA LEU A 533 8.79 -19.62 -6.32
C LEU A 533 9.43 -19.70 -7.71
N THR A 534 10.20 -20.75 -7.94
CA THR A 534 10.64 -21.13 -9.28
C THR A 534 9.42 -21.49 -10.11
N LYS A 535 9.19 -20.70 -11.17
CA LYS A 535 8.13 -21.03 -12.14
C LYS A 535 8.51 -22.35 -12.81
N PRO A 536 7.57 -23.30 -12.94
CA PRO A 536 7.86 -24.52 -13.68
C PRO A 536 8.23 -24.16 -15.13
N SER A 537 9.24 -24.87 -15.65
CA SER A 537 9.74 -24.64 -17.00
C SER A 537 8.61 -24.69 -18.02
N ARG A 538 8.59 -23.71 -18.93
CA ARG A 538 7.68 -23.68 -20.07
C ARG A 538 8.33 -24.16 -21.35
N LYS A 539 9.48 -24.84 -21.25
CA LYS A 539 10.17 -25.41 -22.40
C LYS A 539 9.25 -26.46 -23.05
N PRO A 540 8.86 -26.28 -24.33
CA PRO A 540 8.01 -27.25 -25.02
C PRO A 540 8.55 -28.67 -24.90
N ALA A 541 7.67 -29.66 -24.78
CA ALA A 541 8.08 -31.07 -24.89
C ALA A 541 8.17 -31.47 -26.37
N ALA A 542 8.73 -32.65 -26.63
CA ALA A 542 8.72 -33.24 -27.96
C ALA A 542 7.28 -33.42 -28.46
N SER A 543 7.05 -33.17 -29.74
CA SER A 543 5.72 -33.34 -30.34
C SER A 543 5.34 -34.82 -30.43
N PHE A 544 4.12 -35.14 -30.07
CA PHE A 544 3.54 -36.48 -30.25
C PHE A 544 2.02 -36.38 -30.48
N ASN A 545 1.44 -37.44 -31.04
CA ASN A 545 -0.01 -37.57 -31.18
C ASN A 545 -0.63 -38.18 -29.93
N PHE A 546 -1.80 -37.70 -29.56
CA PHE A 546 -2.54 -38.22 -28.41
C PHE A 546 -2.78 -39.73 -28.57
N PRO A 547 -2.49 -40.54 -27.54
CA PRO A 547 -2.60 -42.00 -27.64
C PRO A 547 -4.04 -42.45 -27.90
N GLU A 548 -4.24 -43.16 -29.01
CA GLU A 548 -5.56 -43.60 -29.45
C GLU A 548 -6.27 -44.51 -28.43
N HIS A 549 -5.53 -45.43 -27.80
CA HIS A 549 -6.09 -46.28 -26.74
C HIS A 549 -6.68 -45.49 -25.57
N ARG A 550 -6.12 -44.32 -25.22
CA ARG A 550 -6.68 -43.46 -24.15
C ARG A 550 -7.92 -42.73 -24.63
N TYR A 551 -7.90 -42.25 -25.88
CA TYR A 551 -9.06 -41.63 -26.50
C TYR A 551 -10.27 -42.58 -26.46
N LEU A 552 -10.08 -43.84 -26.87
CA LEU A 552 -11.11 -44.87 -26.82
C LEU A 552 -11.59 -45.14 -25.39
N GLY A 553 -10.68 -45.17 -24.41
CA GLY A 553 -11.04 -45.34 -23.01
C GLY A 553 -11.96 -44.23 -22.46
N TYR A 554 -11.85 -42.99 -22.94
CA TYR A 554 -12.74 -41.91 -22.52
C TYR A 554 -14.16 -42.05 -23.06
N ILE A 555 -14.33 -42.62 -24.26
CA ILE A 555 -15.65 -42.93 -24.84
C ILE A 555 -16.38 -43.93 -23.94
N GLU A 556 -15.71 -45.01 -23.55
CA GLU A 556 -16.26 -46.02 -22.65
C GLU A 556 -16.56 -45.45 -21.26
N GLN A 557 -15.65 -44.62 -20.74
CA GLN A 557 -15.80 -43.99 -19.43
C GLN A 557 -17.05 -43.11 -19.35
N ASP A 558 -17.30 -42.28 -20.37
CA ASP A 558 -18.47 -41.40 -20.40
C ASP A 558 -19.76 -42.16 -20.67
N LYS A 559 -19.71 -43.20 -21.52
CA LYS A 559 -20.84 -44.11 -21.74
C LYS A 559 -21.25 -44.80 -20.44
N LYS A 560 -20.30 -45.29 -19.64
CA LYS A 560 -20.57 -45.94 -18.34
C LYS A 560 -21.12 -44.98 -17.28
N ALA A 561 -20.75 -43.70 -17.36
CA ALA A 561 -21.16 -42.68 -16.41
C ALA A 561 -22.39 -41.86 -16.86
N ASP A 562 -23.05 -42.27 -17.95
CA ASP A 562 -24.19 -41.58 -18.58
C ASP A 562 -23.90 -40.10 -18.89
N ARG A 563 -22.75 -39.83 -19.51
CA ARG A 563 -22.32 -38.48 -19.90
C ARG A 563 -22.22 -38.35 -21.42
N GLN A 564 -22.55 -37.17 -21.93
CA GLN A 564 -22.38 -36.86 -23.35
C GLN A 564 -20.90 -36.79 -23.75
N PHE A 565 -20.54 -37.51 -24.82
CA PHE A 565 -19.22 -37.49 -25.43
C PHE A 565 -19.31 -36.83 -26.80
N ALA A 566 -18.53 -35.77 -27.03
CA ALA A 566 -18.47 -35.04 -28.30
C ALA A 566 -17.04 -34.58 -28.64
N MET A 567 -16.04 -35.27 -28.08
CA MET A 567 -14.63 -34.90 -28.24
C MET A 567 -13.99 -35.63 -29.42
N THR A 568 -13.14 -34.94 -30.17
CA THR A 568 -12.38 -35.56 -31.28
C THR A 568 -10.90 -35.76 -30.95
N ILE A 569 -10.29 -36.81 -31.49
CA ILE A 569 -8.83 -37.02 -31.35
C ILE A 569 -8.04 -35.89 -32.01
N LYS A 570 -8.57 -35.30 -33.10
CA LYS A 570 -8.02 -34.10 -33.74
C LYS A 570 -7.98 -32.93 -32.76
N HIS A 571 -9.06 -32.67 -32.02
CA HIS A 571 -9.10 -31.62 -31.02
C HIS A 571 -8.07 -31.84 -29.89
N LEU A 572 -7.87 -33.09 -29.45
CA LEU A 572 -6.83 -33.41 -28.45
C LEU A 572 -5.41 -33.10 -28.97
N ASN A 573 -5.13 -33.39 -30.23
CA ASN A 573 -3.85 -33.06 -30.87
C ASN A 573 -3.66 -31.54 -31.02
N GLU A 574 -4.71 -30.81 -31.41
CA GLU A 574 -4.68 -29.35 -31.45
C GLU A 574 -4.45 -28.75 -30.05
N LEU A 575 -5.06 -29.30 -29.00
CA LEU A 575 -4.85 -28.87 -27.63
C LEU A 575 -3.43 -29.17 -27.14
N LEU A 576 -2.85 -30.32 -27.51
CA LEU A 576 -1.45 -30.65 -27.22
C LEU A 576 -0.49 -29.61 -27.82
N GLN A 577 -0.69 -29.26 -29.10
CA GLN A 577 0.09 -28.21 -29.77
C GLN A 577 -0.10 -26.84 -29.10
N LYS A 578 -1.36 -26.42 -28.87
CA LYS A 578 -1.68 -25.15 -28.19
C LYS A 578 -1.07 -25.07 -26.79
N GLN A 579 -0.98 -26.19 -26.06
CA GLN A 579 -0.36 -26.28 -24.75
C GLN A 579 1.15 -26.55 -24.77
N LYS A 580 1.79 -26.56 -25.95
CA LYS A 580 3.22 -26.83 -26.13
C LYS A 580 3.65 -28.17 -25.52
N TYR A 581 2.74 -29.16 -25.54
CA TYR A 581 2.94 -30.50 -24.96
C TYR A 581 3.26 -30.47 -23.45
N LEU A 582 2.72 -29.47 -22.74
CA LEU A 582 2.84 -29.32 -21.29
C LEU A 582 1.52 -29.62 -20.59
N CYS A 583 1.61 -30.19 -19.39
CA CYS A 583 0.46 -30.36 -18.52
C CYS A 583 -0.15 -28.99 -18.16
N GLY A 584 -1.44 -28.79 -18.45
CA GLY A 584 -2.17 -27.55 -18.16
C GLY A 584 -2.40 -27.25 -16.67
N LEU A 585 -1.92 -28.13 -15.78
CA LEU A 585 -2.01 -27.98 -14.32
C LEU A 585 -0.64 -27.76 -13.66
N CYS A 586 0.39 -28.52 -14.04
CA CYS A 586 1.71 -28.44 -13.39
C CYS A 586 2.86 -28.11 -14.33
N TYR A 587 2.60 -27.93 -15.63
CA TYR A 587 3.60 -27.61 -16.66
C TYR A 587 4.75 -28.61 -16.79
N CYS A 588 4.57 -29.86 -16.32
CA CYS A 588 5.53 -30.91 -16.65
C CYS A 588 5.42 -31.23 -18.15
N GLN A 589 6.56 -31.59 -18.75
CA GLN A 589 6.59 -32.12 -20.11
C GLN A 589 5.76 -33.40 -20.17
N LEU A 590 4.88 -33.46 -21.16
CA LEU A 590 4.03 -34.62 -21.39
C LEU A 590 4.76 -35.61 -22.30
N SER A 591 4.44 -36.88 -22.10
CA SER A 591 4.81 -37.99 -22.98
C SER A 591 3.54 -38.77 -23.33
N VAL A 592 3.68 -39.70 -24.28
CA VAL A 592 2.60 -40.62 -24.71
C VAL A 592 2.03 -41.39 -23.50
N GLU A 593 2.86 -41.73 -22.52
CA GLU A 593 2.46 -42.49 -21.33
C GLU A 593 1.83 -41.61 -20.25
N ALA A 594 2.24 -40.35 -20.16
CA ALA A 594 1.86 -39.46 -19.07
C ALA A 594 0.67 -38.54 -19.39
N VAL A 595 0.28 -38.41 -20.66
CA VAL A 595 -0.79 -37.50 -21.11
C VAL A 595 -2.19 -37.98 -20.73
N SER A 596 -3.08 -37.05 -20.38
CA SER A 596 -4.49 -37.29 -20.10
C SER A 596 -5.35 -36.13 -20.60
N ALA A 597 -6.58 -36.44 -21.02
CA ALA A 597 -7.64 -35.44 -21.17
C ALA A 597 -8.33 -35.26 -19.80
N ASP A 598 -8.34 -34.04 -19.27
CA ASP A 598 -8.96 -33.71 -17.99
C ASP A 598 -10.17 -32.78 -18.21
N ARG A 599 -11.32 -33.11 -17.62
CA ARG A 599 -12.59 -32.41 -17.82
C ARG A 599 -12.64 -31.13 -17.00
N ILE A 600 -12.72 -29.96 -17.62
CA ILE A 600 -12.75 -28.67 -16.93
C ILE A 600 -13.94 -28.61 -15.95
N ASN A 601 -15.12 -29.02 -16.41
CA ASN A 601 -16.31 -29.25 -15.60
C ASN A 601 -16.58 -30.76 -15.46
N ASN A 602 -16.46 -31.27 -14.24
CA ASN A 602 -16.65 -32.69 -13.93
C ASN A 602 -18.11 -33.18 -14.07
N LYS A 603 -19.08 -32.25 -14.12
CA LYS A 603 -20.49 -32.55 -14.38
C LYS A 603 -20.78 -32.84 -15.85
N LEU A 604 -19.92 -32.37 -16.76
CA LEU A 604 -20.04 -32.61 -18.19
C LEU A 604 -19.12 -33.77 -18.60
N GLY A 605 -19.41 -34.42 -19.72
CA GLY A 605 -18.53 -35.42 -20.33
C GLY A 605 -17.38 -34.79 -21.11
N HIS A 606 -16.65 -35.61 -21.86
CA HIS A 606 -15.57 -35.18 -22.74
C HIS A 606 -16.17 -34.58 -24.02
N GLN A 607 -16.18 -33.26 -24.08
CA GLN A 607 -16.70 -32.46 -25.20
C GLN A 607 -15.64 -31.43 -25.59
N ASP A 608 -15.54 -31.11 -26.88
CA ASP A 608 -14.66 -30.05 -27.35
C ASP A 608 -14.99 -28.73 -26.62
N GLY A 609 -13.97 -28.08 -26.05
CA GLY A 609 -14.13 -26.90 -25.17
C GLY A 609 -14.31 -27.18 -23.67
N ASN A 610 -14.56 -28.43 -23.25
CA ASN A 610 -14.57 -28.84 -21.83
C ASN A 610 -13.31 -29.60 -21.40
N ILE A 611 -12.24 -29.57 -22.19
CA ILE A 611 -11.02 -30.38 -21.96
C ILE A 611 -9.80 -29.50 -21.71
N LEU A 612 -8.99 -29.94 -20.75
CA LEU A 612 -7.64 -29.47 -20.49
C LEU A 612 -6.68 -30.65 -20.61
N ILE A 613 -5.62 -30.53 -21.41
CA ILE A 613 -4.60 -31.59 -21.43
C ILE A 613 -3.80 -31.51 -20.13
N SER A 614 -3.71 -32.61 -19.40
CA SER A 614 -2.99 -32.70 -18.13
C SER A 614 -2.12 -33.97 -18.09
N CYS A 615 -1.26 -34.07 -17.09
CA CYS A 615 -0.61 -35.36 -16.80
C CYS A 615 -1.53 -36.22 -15.94
N THR A 616 -1.43 -37.55 -16.08
CA THR A 616 -2.19 -38.54 -15.30
C THR A 616 -2.15 -38.25 -13.80
N LYS A 617 -0.96 -37.94 -13.26
CA LYS A 617 -0.77 -37.61 -11.84
C LYS A 617 -1.64 -36.43 -11.40
N CYS A 618 -1.79 -35.39 -12.24
CA CYS A 618 -2.62 -34.24 -11.90
C CYS A 618 -4.10 -34.56 -12.03
N ASN A 619 -4.52 -35.27 -13.09
CA ASN A 619 -5.91 -35.68 -13.27
C ASN A 619 -6.38 -36.56 -12.09
N SER A 620 -5.62 -37.60 -11.76
CA SER A 620 -5.91 -38.50 -10.63
C SER A 620 -5.92 -37.79 -9.28
N ALA A 621 -5.03 -36.80 -9.08
CA ALA A 621 -5.01 -36.01 -7.85
C ALA A 621 -6.16 -35.00 -7.76
N ARG A 622 -6.65 -34.50 -8.90
CA ARG A 622 -7.77 -33.55 -8.95
C ARG A 622 -9.10 -34.22 -8.62
N LYS A 623 -9.31 -35.46 -9.06
CA LYS A 623 -10.56 -36.20 -8.89
C LYS A 623 -11.76 -35.35 -9.36
N ASP A 624 -12.72 -35.11 -8.47
CA ASP A 624 -13.93 -34.32 -8.67
C ASP A 624 -13.76 -32.84 -8.30
N MET A 625 -12.62 -32.46 -7.71
CA MET A 625 -12.34 -31.08 -7.32
C MET A 625 -12.37 -30.15 -8.54
N ASN A 626 -13.05 -29.02 -8.42
CA ASN A 626 -13.07 -28.05 -9.51
C ASN A 626 -11.64 -27.55 -9.83
N LEU A 627 -11.41 -27.24 -11.11
CA LEU A 627 -10.09 -26.89 -11.61
C LEU A 627 -9.44 -25.72 -10.85
N LYS A 628 -10.25 -24.75 -10.44
CA LYS A 628 -9.82 -23.54 -9.73
C LYS A 628 -9.29 -23.85 -8.32
N ALA A 629 -10.04 -24.65 -7.57
CA ALA A 629 -9.69 -25.09 -6.22
C ALA A 629 -8.45 -25.99 -6.25
N PHE A 630 -8.33 -26.88 -7.24
CA PHE A 630 -7.17 -27.77 -7.34
C PHE A 630 -5.88 -27.01 -7.66
N ARG A 631 -5.93 -26.02 -8.56
CA ARG A 631 -4.81 -25.12 -8.82
C ARG A 631 -4.39 -24.37 -7.56
N PHE A 632 -5.36 -23.89 -6.78
CA PHE A 632 -5.10 -23.22 -5.50
C PHE A 632 -4.45 -24.17 -4.48
N GLN A 633 -4.93 -25.41 -4.34
CA GLN A 633 -4.35 -26.41 -3.46
C GLN A 633 -2.90 -26.78 -3.85
N LYS A 634 -2.62 -26.92 -5.15
CA LYS A 634 -1.25 -27.16 -5.67
C LYS A 634 -0.31 -26.02 -5.29
N LEU A 635 -0.76 -24.77 -5.42
CA LEU A 635 0.02 -23.59 -5.02
C LEU A 635 0.32 -23.60 -3.52
N LEU A 636 -0.70 -23.87 -2.69
CA LEU A 636 -0.52 -23.98 -1.23
C LEU A 636 0.47 -25.07 -0.84
N ARG A 637 0.43 -26.24 -1.49
CA ARG A 637 1.39 -27.34 -1.21
C ARG A 637 2.83 -26.97 -1.56
N VAL A 638 3.05 -26.21 -2.64
CA VAL A 638 4.38 -25.72 -3.01
C VAL A 638 4.87 -24.71 -1.97
N LEU A 639 4.00 -23.80 -1.52
CA LEU A 639 4.32 -22.86 -0.45
C LEU A 639 4.70 -23.58 0.85
N ILE A 640 3.91 -24.57 1.28
CA ILE A 640 4.20 -25.32 2.52
C ILE A 640 5.57 -26.00 2.42
N LYS A 641 5.85 -26.75 1.35
CA LYS A 641 7.14 -27.47 1.18
C LYS A 641 8.38 -26.58 1.05
N THR A 642 8.21 -25.32 0.69
CA THR A 642 9.34 -24.40 0.47
C THR A 642 9.73 -23.66 1.76
N TYR A 643 8.82 -23.58 2.74
CA TYR A 643 8.98 -22.76 3.94
C TYR A 643 8.79 -23.54 5.25
N TYR A 644 8.33 -24.78 5.18
CA TYR A 644 8.27 -25.78 6.25
C TYR A 644 8.87 -27.08 5.73
#